data_AF-A0A835V796-F1
#
_entry.id   AF-A0A835V796-F1
#
_cell.length_a   1.000
_cell.length_b   1.000
_cell.length_c   1.000
_cell.angle_alpha   90.00
_cell.angle_beta   90.00
_cell.angle_gamma   90.00
#
_symmetry.space_group_name_H-M   'P 1'
#
loop_
_entity.id
_entity.type
_entity.pdbx_description
1 polymer ?
#
loop_
_entity_poly.entity_id
_entity_poly.type
_entity_poly.pdbx_seq_one_letter_code
_entity_poly.pdbx_strand_id
1 'polypeptide(L)'
;MVPGTDFMDFKVAELLKEVKLDASTTKTIDRVLSSVIDAISRIPKQKVGSEMAAGFIRDLGVPSNKVCFTFKGPETIQVCGSHSIGCVTKPEVNIDLLIRMPKKCFHEKDYLNHIYHAKRCLYLFVIYKSLKSVPLARKIQWSTFQNEARKPVLHLYPDIEVANLSEFFIRIIPTATTLFDATRLNMTRNNVRSFKQGNTLPPTPHYNSTILEDILLEENAKFVKDTFHGWKALGDALILVKVWACNRTSIYTYDCLNGYLIAFIMSYIASSQGGNRINRSMNALQIFRITLKFISSSFLEKDLANKPLGPLKLSKEDTIRYRQAFPVVLYDASIHMNLMFRVTRTAFSDLQDEVAWTINCLDKCRGGGFEEVFMTKVDFASKFDSCLRINVKGNAKVNSSNFCSDDEHWRSFEKDVQCVLQRGLSDRAKLVRVTWRNVPPNWNVCKGFAKFGDEPMLVGLLLSSQEKSFRFVDIGPHVENNEEAANFRKFWGEKAELRRFKDGTIAESTVWDCPLWQRHLIMKRITEYVLSKHFLVSQEDLIYTVDQLDFCLHVGDPIASSTILLEAFEALSKRLQLLDDIPLRISSVQPLHPAFRQMAVFPPEPHPLAYDNSVAIKIPKFVDSCIDTLGILIKLEGSGNWPLDSEVIEKTKAAFLLKICKSLQGCWGLYCTASEHEVNVLMAGYAFSLHILHERSLNLIRNQVGNEIRGKRYLDKELFFRSQHSSMINGLLGRYPSYGSVVRLAKRWVSSHLFSSFLEEEAIELLVAYLYLRPFPFHAPSSRITGFLRFLRLLSNYDWRFSPLIVDINEDFTAQDEIEINENFISSRKSSEGNTQILEPAMFLATTYDKSSEAWTKFSPNVEAVERNGCCSGIGVAVQAGKAMVFAHERTRLTGWLSDYRQLKLLQ
;
A
#
# COMPACT_ATOMS: atom_id res chain seq x y z
N MET A 1 -13.23 22.73 26.66
CA MET A 1 -12.48 23.14 25.45
C MET A 1 -11.33 22.16 25.30
N VAL A 2 -11.35 21.32 24.26
CA VAL A 2 -10.40 20.21 24.08
C VAL A 2 -9.15 20.77 23.37
N PRO A 3 -7.93 20.63 23.92
CA PRO A 3 -6.72 21.25 23.36
C PRO A 3 -6.29 20.78 21.95
N GLY A 4 -7.00 19.82 21.33
CA GLY A 4 -6.61 19.21 20.05
C GLY A 4 -7.34 19.74 18.80
N THR A 5 -8.51 20.38 18.94
CA THR A 5 -9.30 20.85 17.79
C THR A 5 -8.67 22.07 17.10
N ASP A 6 -8.13 23.01 17.86
CA ASP A 6 -7.57 24.26 17.32
C ASP A 6 -6.28 24.01 16.51
N PHE A 7 -5.49 23.00 16.88
CA PHE A 7 -4.27 22.61 16.17
C PHE A 7 -4.56 21.94 14.81
N MET A 8 -5.58 21.10 14.75
CA MET A 8 -6.02 20.45 13.51
C MET A 8 -6.55 21.47 12.51
N ASP A 9 -7.36 22.42 12.97
CA ASP A 9 -7.91 23.48 12.13
C ASP A 9 -6.80 24.38 11.57
N PHE A 10 -5.74 24.66 12.35
CA PHE A 10 -4.57 25.38 11.87
C PHE A 10 -3.81 24.62 10.78
N LYS A 11 -3.49 23.33 10.99
CA LYS A 11 -2.81 22.49 9.99
C LYS A 11 -3.61 22.38 8.70
N VAL A 12 -4.93 22.22 8.80
CA VAL A 12 -5.84 22.22 7.64
C VAL A 12 -5.81 23.56 6.91
N ALA A 13 -5.79 24.69 7.64
CA ALA A 13 -5.72 26.00 7.01
C ALA A 13 -4.41 26.21 6.23
N GLU A 14 -3.27 25.77 6.78
CA GLU A 14 -1.97 25.81 6.09
C GLU A 14 -1.93 24.91 4.85
N LEU A 15 -2.39 23.65 4.97
CA LEU A 15 -2.50 22.74 3.82
C LEU A 15 -3.38 23.34 2.72
N LEU A 16 -4.53 23.94 3.06
CA LEU A 16 -5.41 24.59 2.10
C LEU A 16 -4.74 25.78 1.40
N LYS A 17 -3.84 26.51 2.05
CA LYS A 17 -3.07 27.59 1.41
C LYS A 17 -2.08 27.02 0.39
N GLU A 18 -1.43 25.91 0.72
CA GLU A 18 -0.43 25.27 -0.15
C GLU A 18 -1.04 24.66 -1.41
N VAL A 19 -2.14 23.91 -1.26
CA VAL A 19 -2.72 23.13 -2.36
C VAL A 19 -3.65 23.92 -3.28
N LYS A 20 -4.12 25.10 -2.85
CA LYS A 20 -4.99 25.95 -3.67
C LYS A 20 -4.20 26.70 -4.74
N LEU A 21 -4.89 27.02 -5.84
CA LEU A 21 -4.38 27.99 -6.81
C LEU A 21 -4.49 29.40 -6.24
N ASP A 22 -3.45 30.19 -6.46
CA ASP A 22 -3.48 31.61 -6.16
C ASP A 22 -4.32 32.37 -7.20
N ALA A 23 -4.78 33.56 -6.83
CA ALA A 23 -5.65 34.36 -7.68
C ALA A 23 -4.94 34.83 -8.98
N SER A 24 -3.61 35.02 -8.96
CA SER A 24 -2.86 35.50 -10.13
C SER A 24 -2.70 34.41 -11.20
N THR A 25 -2.41 33.19 -10.77
CA THR A 25 -2.44 31.99 -11.59
C THR A 25 -3.81 31.76 -12.21
N THR A 26 -4.87 31.88 -11.41
CA THR A 26 -6.25 31.67 -11.88
C THR A 26 -6.61 32.64 -13.02
N LYS A 27 -6.28 33.93 -12.86
CA LYS A 27 -6.47 34.94 -13.92
C LYS A 27 -5.67 34.63 -15.19
N THR A 28 -4.44 34.13 -15.04
CA THR A 28 -3.61 33.73 -16.18
C THR A 28 -4.26 32.58 -16.92
N ILE A 29 -4.70 31.54 -16.21
CA ILE A 29 -5.44 30.40 -16.75
C ILE A 29 -6.70 30.87 -17.49
N ASP A 30 -7.48 31.78 -16.91
CA ASP A 30 -8.71 32.30 -17.54
C ASP A 30 -8.42 32.99 -18.89
N ARG A 31 -7.34 33.76 -19.00
CA ARG A 31 -6.92 34.38 -20.27
C ARG A 31 -6.56 33.34 -21.34
N VAL A 32 -5.89 32.26 -20.95
CA VAL A 32 -5.56 31.14 -21.85
C VAL A 32 -6.84 30.43 -22.29
N LEU A 33 -7.75 30.16 -21.36
CA LEU A 33 -9.03 29.54 -21.64
C LEU A 33 -9.84 30.37 -22.64
N SER A 34 -9.92 31.68 -22.47
CA SER A 34 -10.58 32.57 -23.44
C SER A 34 -9.96 32.45 -24.83
N SER A 35 -8.63 32.43 -24.93
CA SER A 35 -7.93 32.30 -26.21
C SER A 35 -8.21 30.95 -26.89
N VAL A 36 -8.28 29.85 -26.12
CA VAL A 36 -8.64 28.52 -26.63
C VAL A 36 -10.10 28.47 -27.05
N ILE A 37 -11.02 29.06 -26.28
CA ILE A 37 -12.45 29.15 -26.60
C ILE A 37 -12.65 29.93 -27.91
N ASP A 38 -11.95 31.04 -28.08
CA ASP A 38 -11.99 31.85 -29.30
C ASP A 38 -11.47 31.07 -30.52
N ALA A 39 -10.36 30.35 -30.36
CA ALA A 39 -9.80 29.52 -31.43
C ALA A 39 -10.76 28.41 -31.86
N ILE A 40 -11.45 27.75 -30.91
CA ILE A 40 -12.44 26.71 -31.21
C ILE A 40 -13.70 27.30 -31.86
N SER A 41 -14.12 28.49 -31.43
CA SER A 41 -15.32 29.15 -31.96
C SER A 41 -15.15 29.63 -33.40
N ARG A 42 -13.91 29.89 -33.85
CA ARG A 42 -13.58 30.35 -35.21
C ARG A 42 -13.40 29.22 -36.24
N ILE A 43 -13.55 27.94 -35.85
CA ILE A 43 -13.33 26.82 -36.77
C ILE A 43 -14.39 26.84 -37.89
N PRO A 44 -14.00 26.91 -39.17
CA PRO A 44 -14.93 26.97 -40.29
C PRO A 44 -15.68 25.65 -40.49
N LYS A 45 -16.83 25.73 -41.16
CA LYS A 45 -17.58 24.55 -41.59
C LYS A 45 -16.78 23.77 -42.63
N GLN A 46 -16.69 22.45 -42.47
CA GLN A 46 -15.98 21.57 -43.41
C GLN A 46 -16.60 20.18 -43.44
N LYS A 47 -16.37 19.43 -44.53
CA LYS A 47 -16.78 18.03 -44.62
C LYS A 47 -15.83 17.15 -43.81
N VAL A 48 -16.40 16.18 -43.10
CA VAL A 48 -15.67 15.23 -42.27
C VAL A 48 -16.00 13.82 -42.73
N GLY A 49 -14.98 13.05 -43.06
CA GLY A 49 -15.09 11.65 -43.46
C GLY A 49 -14.30 10.71 -42.55
N SER A 50 -14.44 9.41 -42.79
CA SER A 50 -13.82 8.37 -41.97
C SER A 50 -12.29 8.34 -42.05
N GLU A 51 -11.70 8.87 -43.11
CA GLU A 51 -10.25 8.89 -43.37
C GLU A 51 -9.45 9.59 -42.27
N MET A 52 -10.06 10.56 -41.58
CA MET A 52 -9.39 11.34 -40.52
C MET A 52 -9.03 10.50 -39.30
N ALA A 53 -9.81 9.47 -38.98
CA ALA A 53 -9.62 8.59 -37.82
C ALA A 53 -9.86 7.11 -38.19
N ALA A 54 -9.33 6.69 -39.34
CA ALA A 54 -9.63 5.39 -39.94
C ALA A 54 -9.39 4.20 -39.00
N GLY A 55 -8.28 4.21 -38.23
CA GLY A 55 -7.99 3.14 -37.27
C GLY A 55 -9.04 3.02 -36.15
N PHE A 56 -9.43 4.14 -35.54
CA PHE A 56 -10.45 4.15 -34.48
C PHE A 56 -11.82 3.70 -34.99
N ILE A 57 -12.22 4.14 -36.19
CA ILE A 57 -13.52 3.79 -36.79
C ILE A 57 -13.57 2.30 -37.15
N ARG A 58 -12.48 1.78 -37.72
CA ARG A 58 -12.32 0.36 -38.03
C ARG A 58 -12.43 -0.49 -36.76
N ASP A 59 -11.72 -0.10 -35.70
CA ASP A 59 -11.66 -0.90 -34.48
C ASP A 59 -12.94 -0.81 -33.63
N LEU A 60 -13.78 0.23 -33.82
CA LEU A 60 -15.16 0.28 -33.33
C LEU A 60 -16.16 -0.55 -34.15
N GLY A 61 -15.75 -1.08 -35.32
CA GLY A 61 -16.62 -1.84 -36.22
C GLY A 61 -17.68 -1.00 -36.93
N VAL A 62 -17.45 0.31 -37.12
CA VAL A 62 -18.43 1.21 -37.75
C VAL A 62 -18.18 1.33 -39.26
N PRO A 63 -19.19 1.11 -40.13
CA PRO A 63 -19.03 1.29 -41.57
C PRO A 63 -18.69 2.75 -41.95
N SER A 64 -17.66 2.94 -42.79
CA SER A 64 -17.16 4.26 -43.22
C SER A 64 -18.23 5.16 -43.84
N ASN A 65 -19.21 4.60 -44.54
CA ASN A 65 -20.29 5.36 -45.16
C ASN A 65 -21.31 5.95 -44.16
N LYS A 66 -21.33 5.49 -42.90
CA LYS A 66 -22.28 5.96 -41.89
C LYS A 66 -21.78 7.13 -41.05
N VAL A 67 -20.48 7.48 -41.15
CA VAL A 67 -19.83 8.45 -40.27
C VAL A 67 -19.52 9.79 -40.93
N CYS A 68 -19.89 9.98 -42.20
CA CYS A 68 -19.71 11.26 -42.89
C CYS A 68 -20.71 12.31 -42.39
N PHE A 69 -20.23 13.52 -42.12
CA PHE A 69 -21.08 14.68 -41.77
C PHE A 69 -20.39 16.00 -42.13
N THR A 70 -21.13 17.11 -42.05
CA THR A 70 -20.55 18.46 -42.18
C THR A 70 -20.32 19.02 -40.78
N PHE A 71 -19.06 19.28 -40.44
CA PHE A 71 -18.68 19.94 -39.20
C PHE A 71 -19.31 21.34 -39.12
N LYS A 72 -19.83 21.66 -37.94
CA LYS A 72 -20.25 22.99 -37.53
C LYS A 72 -19.59 23.27 -36.19
N GLY A 73 -19.25 24.53 -35.93
CA GLY A 73 -18.71 24.93 -34.64
C GLY A 73 -19.65 24.56 -33.49
N PRO A 74 -19.12 24.43 -32.26
CA PRO A 74 -19.91 24.02 -31.09
C PRO A 74 -21.10 24.93 -30.84
N GLU A 75 -22.21 24.38 -30.31
CA GLU A 75 -23.37 25.18 -29.91
C GLU A 75 -23.07 26.02 -28.66
N THR A 76 -22.37 25.41 -27.70
CA THR A 76 -21.92 26.05 -26.47
C THR A 76 -20.53 25.52 -26.11
N ILE A 77 -19.73 26.37 -25.48
CA ILE A 77 -18.45 25.99 -24.88
C ILE A 77 -18.50 26.46 -23.43
N GLN A 78 -18.39 25.54 -22.48
CA GLN A 78 -18.54 25.83 -21.06
C GLN A 78 -17.35 25.32 -20.27
N VAL A 79 -16.83 26.16 -19.38
CA VAL A 79 -15.81 25.77 -18.40
C VAL A 79 -16.48 25.06 -17.21
N CYS A 80 -16.00 23.87 -16.88
CA CYS A 80 -16.59 22.99 -15.88
C CYS A 80 -15.51 22.39 -14.95
N GLY A 81 -15.92 21.40 -14.15
CA GLY A 81 -15.04 20.72 -13.20
C GLY A 81 -14.59 21.62 -12.05
N SER A 82 -13.48 21.26 -11.44
CA SER A 82 -12.92 21.93 -10.25
C SER A 82 -12.68 23.43 -10.45
N HIS A 83 -12.35 23.86 -11.67
CA HIS A 83 -12.11 25.28 -12.00
C HIS A 83 -13.38 26.12 -11.84
N SER A 84 -14.51 25.61 -12.33
CA SER A 84 -15.80 26.32 -12.30
C SER A 84 -16.34 26.61 -10.90
N ILE A 85 -15.83 25.89 -9.89
CA ILE A 85 -16.19 26.03 -8.47
C ILE A 85 -15.02 26.54 -7.60
N GLY A 86 -13.90 26.94 -8.21
CA GLY A 86 -12.73 27.46 -7.47
C GLY A 86 -12.03 26.43 -6.58
N CYS A 87 -12.16 25.13 -6.87
CA CYS A 87 -11.65 24.02 -6.05
C CYS A 87 -10.61 23.17 -6.80
N VAL A 88 -9.80 23.81 -7.65
CA VAL A 88 -8.65 23.17 -8.32
C VAL A 88 -7.55 22.94 -7.28
N THR A 89 -6.90 21.78 -7.34
CA THR A 89 -5.98 21.31 -6.30
C THR A 89 -4.65 20.91 -6.94
N LYS A 90 -3.53 21.42 -6.42
CA LYS A 90 -2.16 21.03 -6.83
C LYS A 90 -1.83 19.60 -6.34
N PRO A 91 -0.87 18.88 -6.97
CA PRO A 91 0.00 19.31 -8.08
C PRO A 91 -0.58 19.08 -9.47
N GLU A 92 -1.55 18.17 -9.64
CA GLU A 92 -2.16 17.87 -10.95
C GLU A 92 -3.27 18.87 -11.28
N VAL A 93 -2.90 19.94 -11.99
CA VAL A 93 -3.84 20.99 -12.39
C VAL A 93 -4.43 20.67 -13.76
N ASN A 94 -5.74 20.37 -13.79
CA ASN A 94 -6.50 20.19 -15.03
C ASN A 94 -7.76 21.05 -15.05
N ILE A 95 -8.07 21.63 -16.22
CA ILE A 95 -9.31 22.38 -16.44
C ILE A 95 -10.17 21.65 -17.46
N ASP A 96 -11.46 21.52 -17.18
CA ASP A 96 -12.39 20.83 -18.06
C ASP A 96 -13.18 21.83 -18.91
N LEU A 97 -13.11 21.64 -20.24
CA LEU A 97 -13.85 22.43 -21.22
C LEU A 97 -14.86 21.52 -21.91
N LEU A 98 -16.15 21.75 -21.63
CA LEU A 98 -17.25 21.04 -22.26
C LEU A 98 -17.59 21.71 -23.59
N ILE A 99 -17.75 20.90 -24.63
CA ILE A 99 -18.06 21.35 -25.98
C ILE A 99 -19.33 20.66 -26.47
N ARG A 100 -20.43 21.42 -26.54
CA ARG A 100 -21.71 20.89 -27.02
C ARG A 100 -21.69 20.71 -28.52
N MET A 101 -21.76 19.45 -28.94
CA MET A 101 -21.77 19.10 -30.35
C MET A 101 -23.14 19.43 -30.98
N PRO A 102 -23.20 20.09 -32.16
CA PRO A 102 -24.47 20.50 -32.74
C PRO A 102 -25.34 19.33 -33.21
N LYS A 103 -26.65 19.40 -32.95
CA LYS A 103 -27.62 18.37 -33.40
C LYS A 103 -27.59 18.13 -34.91
N LYS A 104 -27.28 19.18 -35.69
CA LYS A 104 -27.17 19.14 -37.16
C LYS A 104 -26.02 18.27 -37.68
N CYS A 105 -25.08 17.84 -36.84
CA CYS A 105 -23.98 16.94 -37.20
C CYS A 105 -24.36 15.45 -37.05
N PHE A 106 -25.49 15.15 -36.39
CA PHE A 106 -25.91 13.80 -36.04
C PHE A 106 -27.29 13.48 -36.61
N HIS A 107 -27.54 12.20 -36.83
CA HIS A 107 -28.83 11.64 -37.19
C HIS A 107 -29.48 11.01 -35.94
N GLU A 108 -30.81 10.97 -35.88
CA GLU A 108 -31.56 10.55 -34.69
C GLU A 108 -31.27 9.11 -34.21
N LYS A 109 -30.73 8.26 -35.10
CA LYS A 109 -30.37 6.86 -34.83
C LYS A 109 -28.88 6.63 -34.61
N ASP A 110 -28.07 7.68 -34.54
CA ASP A 110 -26.62 7.56 -34.37
C ASP A 110 -26.23 7.02 -32.99
N TYR A 111 -27.15 6.96 -32.02
CA TYR A 111 -26.94 6.26 -30.76
C TYR A 111 -26.74 4.74 -30.91
N LEU A 112 -27.00 4.16 -32.08
CA LEU A 112 -26.82 2.73 -32.35
C LEU A 112 -25.41 2.39 -32.85
N ASN A 113 -24.90 1.23 -32.47
CA ASN A 113 -23.71 0.58 -33.05
C ASN A 113 -22.47 1.50 -33.12
N HIS A 114 -22.16 2.22 -32.05
CA HIS A 114 -20.98 3.08 -31.93
C HIS A 114 -20.88 4.24 -32.95
N ILE A 115 -21.94 4.52 -33.73
CA ILE A 115 -21.92 5.61 -34.73
C ILE A 115 -21.71 6.95 -34.04
N TYR A 116 -22.37 7.17 -32.90
CA TYR A 116 -22.17 8.33 -32.05
C TYR A 116 -20.70 8.48 -31.61
N HIS A 117 -20.09 7.42 -31.08
CA HIS A 117 -18.69 7.45 -30.62
C HIS A 117 -17.71 7.76 -31.78
N ALA A 118 -17.96 7.19 -32.97
CA ALA A 118 -17.19 7.49 -34.17
C ALA A 118 -17.33 8.96 -34.60
N LYS A 119 -18.56 9.48 -34.71
CA LYS A 119 -18.79 10.90 -35.06
C LYS A 119 -18.26 11.86 -33.99
N ARG A 120 -18.37 11.50 -32.71
CA ARG A 120 -17.79 12.23 -31.56
C ARG A 120 -16.27 12.33 -31.68
N CYS A 121 -15.60 11.24 -32.02
CA CYS A 121 -14.15 11.23 -32.27
C CYS A 121 -13.78 12.11 -33.47
N LEU A 122 -14.49 11.96 -34.58
CA LEU A 122 -14.26 12.77 -35.80
C LEU A 122 -14.48 14.27 -35.58
N TYR A 123 -15.50 14.63 -34.79
CA TYR A 123 -15.76 16.01 -34.38
C TYR A 123 -14.58 16.58 -33.59
N LEU A 124 -14.06 15.80 -32.63
CA LEU A 124 -12.89 16.16 -31.85
C LEU A 124 -11.61 16.22 -32.69
N PHE A 125 -11.50 15.40 -33.74
CA PHE A 125 -10.36 15.40 -34.66
C PHE A 125 -10.26 16.70 -35.45
N VAL A 126 -11.40 17.27 -35.88
CA VAL A 126 -11.44 18.59 -36.49
C VAL A 126 -10.88 19.66 -35.55
N ILE A 127 -11.30 19.63 -34.27
CA ILE A 127 -10.80 20.54 -33.24
C ILE A 127 -9.29 20.34 -33.04
N TYR A 128 -8.82 19.09 -32.94
CA TYR A 128 -7.40 18.76 -32.83
C TYR A 128 -6.57 19.36 -33.97
N LYS A 129 -7.00 19.14 -35.23
CA LYS A 129 -6.29 19.65 -36.42
C LYS A 129 -6.24 21.17 -36.42
N SER A 130 -7.34 21.83 -36.06
CA SER A 130 -7.39 23.29 -35.99
C SER A 130 -6.50 23.85 -34.89
N LEU A 131 -6.56 23.31 -33.67
CA LEU A 131 -5.76 23.79 -32.55
C LEU A 131 -4.26 23.56 -32.76
N LYS A 132 -3.88 22.48 -33.45
CA LYS A 132 -2.48 22.22 -33.82
C LYS A 132 -1.92 23.25 -34.80
N SER A 133 -2.77 23.93 -35.57
CA SER A 133 -2.36 24.98 -36.51
C SER A 133 -2.19 26.36 -35.87
N VAL A 134 -2.60 26.53 -34.60
CA VAL A 134 -2.53 27.80 -33.87
C VAL A 134 -1.39 27.72 -32.85
N PRO A 135 -0.54 28.75 -32.70
CA PRO A 135 0.56 28.78 -31.72
C PRO A 135 0.05 29.07 -30.29
N LEU A 136 -0.98 28.33 -29.84
CA LEU A 136 -1.55 28.42 -28.49
C LEU A 136 -1.08 27.30 -27.56
N ALA A 137 -0.63 26.18 -28.13
CA ALA A 137 -0.35 24.95 -27.40
C ALA A 137 1.06 24.45 -27.68
N ARG A 138 1.82 24.19 -26.61
CA ARG A 138 3.11 23.52 -26.66
C ARG A 138 2.96 22.08 -27.15
N LYS A 139 1.95 21.37 -26.63
CA LYS A 139 1.61 20.00 -27.06
C LYS A 139 0.10 19.75 -26.94
N ILE A 140 -0.42 18.93 -27.84
CA ILE A 140 -1.80 18.41 -27.78
C ILE A 140 -1.74 16.89 -27.87
N GLN A 141 -2.25 16.22 -26.84
CA GLN A 141 -2.23 14.76 -26.73
C GLN A 141 -3.65 14.20 -26.73
N TRP A 142 -3.82 13.05 -27.38
CA TRP A 142 -5.04 12.25 -27.26
C TRP A 142 -5.01 11.46 -25.96
N SER A 143 -6.16 11.41 -25.29
CA SER A 143 -6.40 10.59 -24.12
C SER A 143 -7.83 10.07 -24.17
N THR A 144 -8.27 9.38 -23.12
CA THR A 144 -9.62 8.85 -22.96
C THR A 144 -10.29 9.43 -21.72
N PHE A 145 -11.58 9.70 -21.80
CA PHE A 145 -12.35 10.14 -20.64
C PHE A 145 -12.52 8.98 -19.65
N GLN A 146 -11.92 9.07 -18.46
CA GLN A 146 -12.01 8.03 -17.41
C GLN A 146 -11.62 6.62 -17.90
N ASN A 147 -10.54 6.53 -18.70
CA ASN A 147 -10.00 5.25 -19.21
C ASN A 147 -10.99 4.45 -20.09
N GLU A 148 -11.96 5.15 -20.69
CA GLU A 148 -12.94 4.63 -21.65
C GLU A 148 -12.41 4.79 -23.09
N ALA A 149 -11.98 3.70 -23.72
CA ALA A 149 -11.50 3.66 -25.09
C ALA A 149 -12.48 4.30 -26.09
N ARG A 150 -13.79 4.10 -25.89
CA ARG A 150 -14.84 4.65 -26.76
C ARG A 150 -14.98 6.18 -26.69
N LYS A 151 -14.42 6.84 -25.67
CA LYS A 151 -14.58 8.29 -25.40
C LYS A 151 -13.25 9.03 -25.44
N PRO A 152 -12.67 9.27 -26.64
CA PRO A 152 -11.46 10.06 -26.76
C PRO A 152 -11.68 11.51 -26.28
N VAL A 153 -10.64 12.10 -25.68
CA VAL A 153 -10.57 13.51 -25.25
C VAL A 153 -9.23 14.11 -25.69
N LEU A 154 -9.13 15.43 -25.76
CA LEU A 154 -7.87 16.12 -26.02
C LEU A 154 -7.36 16.76 -24.74
N HIS A 155 -6.07 16.56 -24.47
CA HIS A 155 -5.33 17.30 -23.46
C HIS A 155 -4.48 18.34 -24.19
N LEU A 156 -4.85 19.61 -24.05
CA LEU A 156 -4.09 20.75 -24.57
C LEU A 156 -3.20 21.29 -23.47
N TYR A 157 -1.90 21.34 -23.73
CA TYR A 157 -0.91 21.92 -22.84
C TYR A 157 -0.51 23.28 -23.41
N PRO A 158 -0.89 24.39 -22.76
CA PRO A 158 -0.61 25.73 -23.24
C PRO A 158 0.89 26.02 -23.33
N ASP A 159 1.29 26.88 -24.27
CA ASP A 159 2.67 27.34 -24.40
C ASP A 159 2.96 28.56 -23.50
N ILE A 160 2.68 28.41 -22.21
CA ILE A 160 2.81 29.47 -21.21
C ILE A 160 3.43 28.89 -19.95
N GLU A 161 4.48 29.56 -19.48
CA GLU A 161 5.04 29.29 -18.16
C GLU A 161 4.26 30.07 -17.10
N VAL A 162 3.81 29.36 -16.07
CA VAL A 162 3.13 29.96 -14.92
C VAL A 162 4.01 29.75 -13.70
N ALA A 163 4.33 30.83 -13.00
CA ALA A 163 5.15 30.78 -11.80
C ALA A 163 4.54 29.79 -10.78
N ASN A 164 5.38 28.95 -10.17
CA ASN A 164 4.99 27.96 -9.16
C ASN A 164 4.00 26.87 -9.65
N LEU A 165 3.98 26.59 -10.95
CA LEU A 165 3.16 25.56 -11.57
C LEU A 165 3.97 24.81 -12.64
N SER A 166 4.27 23.54 -12.40
CA SER A 166 5.16 22.74 -13.25
C SER A 166 4.56 22.45 -14.63
N GLU A 167 3.31 22.00 -14.69
CA GLU A 167 2.55 21.79 -15.93
C GLU A 167 1.05 21.72 -15.62
N PHE A 168 0.21 22.29 -16.49
CA PHE A 168 -1.24 22.08 -16.45
C PHE A 168 -1.79 21.80 -17.84
N PHE A 169 -2.98 21.21 -17.92
CA PHE A 169 -3.64 20.96 -19.20
C PHE A 169 -5.13 21.32 -19.18
N ILE A 170 -5.61 21.71 -20.35
CA ILE A 170 -7.03 21.92 -20.64
C ILE A 170 -7.54 20.65 -21.31
N ARG A 171 -8.48 19.98 -20.64
CA ARG A 171 -9.14 18.77 -21.12
C ARG A 171 -10.41 19.15 -21.88
N ILE A 172 -10.41 18.90 -23.18
CA ILE A 172 -11.53 19.18 -24.07
C ILE A 172 -12.44 17.95 -24.15
N ILE A 173 -13.70 18.11 -23.72
CA ILE A 173 -14.68 17.03 -23.58
C ILE A 173 -15.93 17.34 -24.43
N PRO A 174 -16.20 16.56 -25.48
CA PRO A 174 -17.46 16.67 -26.22
C PRO A 174 -18.67 16.26 -25.38
N THR A 175 -19.76 17.03 -25.46
CA THR A 175 -21.06 16.75 -24.83
C THR A 175 -22.17 16.60 -25.86
N ALA A 176 -23.25 15.92 -25.44
CA ALA A 176 -24.35 15.46 -26.30
C ALA A 176 -25.73 15.95 -25.83
N THR A 177 -25.79 16.98 -24.99
CA THR A 177 -27.04 17.51 -24.45
C THR A 177 -28.04 17.78 -25.59
N THR A 178 -29.26 17.25 -25.47
CA THR A 178 -30.35 17.29 -26.47
C THR A 178 -30.16 16.54 -27.80
N LEU A 179 -29.03 15.81 -27.99
CA LEU A 179 -28.81 15.04 -29.22
C LEU A 179 -29.78 13.86 -29.38
N PHE A 180 -30.02 13.13 -28.29
CA PHE A 180 -30.84 11.92 -28.28
C PHE A 180 -31.87 11.96 -27.15
N ASP A 181 -32.97 11.24 -27.34
CA ASP A 181 -33.94 10.96 -26.30
C ASP A 181 -33.37 9.92 -25.32
N ALA A 182 -33.24 10.30 -24.05
CA ALA A 182 -32.69 9.46 -22.99
C ALA A 182 -33.48 8.14 -22.80
N THR A 183 -34.79 8.13 -23.10
CA THR A 183 -35.60 6.90 -23.01
C THR A 183 -35.14 5.81 -23.98
N ARG A 184 -34.49 6.19 -25.09
CA ARG A 184 -33.90 5.25 -26.06
C ARG A 184 -32.62 4.59 -25.55
N LEU A 185 -32.01 5.16 -24.53
CA LEU A 185 -30.80 4.69 -23.86
C LEU A 185 -31.10 4.02 -22.52
N ASN A 186 -32.36 3.66 -22.26
CA ASN A 186 -32.74 2.92 -21.07
C ASN A 186 -31.90 1.63 -20.92
N MET A 187 -31.53 1.29 -19.69
CA MET A 187 -30.74 0.11 -19.32
C MET A 187 -31.25 -1.23 -19.91
N THR A 188 -32.55 -1.36 -20.18
CA THR A 188 -33.16 -2.60 -20.72
C THR A 188 -33.01 -2.72 -22.23
N ARG A 189 -32.54 -1.68 -22.92
CA ARG A 189 -32.41 -1.66 -24.37
C ARG A 189 -31.04 -2.14 -24.82
N ASN A 190 -31.06 -2.94 -25.88
CA ASN A 190 -29.89 -3.24 -26.70
C ASN A 190 -29.71 -2.12 -27.74
N ASN A 191 -28.55 -1.46 -27.73
CA ASN A 191 -28.18 -0.46 -28.74
C ASN A 191 -26.90 -0.83 -29.52
N VAL A 192 -26.30 -1.98 -29.20
CA VAL A 192 -25.21 -2.60 -29.98
C VAL A 192 -25.76 -3.87 -30.63
N ARG A 193 -26.24 -3.75 -31.87
CA ARG A 193 -26.94 -4.82 -32.60
C ARG A 193 -26.04 -5.97 -33.03
N SER A 194 -24.72 -5.74 -33.07
CA SER A 194 -23.72 -6.79 -33.24
C SER A 194 -23.59 -7.69 -32.00
N PHE A 195 -23.96 -7.18 -30.82
CA PHE A 195 -23.96 -7.95 -29.58
C PHE A 195 -25.25 -8.77 -29.48
N LYS A 196 -25.14 -10.07 -29.78
CA LYS A 196 -26.24 -11.05 -29.75
C LYS A 196 -25.81 -12.29 -28.96
N GLN A 197 -26.72 -12.89 -28.20
CA GLN A 197 -26.53 -14.19 -27.58
C GLN A 197 -27.49 -15.20 -28.25
N GLY A 198 -26.97 -15.97 -29.20
CA GLY A 198 -27.82 -16.74 -30.12
C GLY A 198 -28.73 -15.82 -30.93
N ASN A 199 -30.05 -16.03 -30.84
CA ASN A 199 -31.05 -15.20 -31.52
C ASN A 199 -31.56 -14.02 -30.68
N THR A 200 -31.12 -13.87 -29.43
CA THR A 200 -31.61 -12.80 -28.53
C THR A 200 -30.69 -11.58 -28.54
N LEU A 201 -31.28 -10.41 -28.31
CA LEU A 201 -30.58 -9.12 -28.20
C LEU A 201 -30.54 -8.71 -26.71
N PRO A 202 -29.51 -9.11 -25.96
CA PRO A 202 -29.39 -8.75 -24.55
C PRO A 202 -29.22 -7.23 -24.38
N PRO A 203 -29.67 -6.65 -23.25
CA PRO A 203 -29.50 -5.23 -22.96
C PRO A 203 -28.03 -4.80 -22.96
N THR A 204 -27.77 -3.53 -23.29
CA THR A 204 -26.41 -2.96 -23.33
C THR A 204 -26.26 -1.76 -22.37
N PRO A 205 -26.36 -1.98 -21.04
CA PRO A 205 -26.39 -0.92 -20.04
C PRO A 205 -25.07 -0.15 -19.91
N HIS A 206 -23.90 -0.76 -20.13
CA HIS A 206 -22.61 -0.07 -20.08
C HIS A 206 -22.45 0.86 -21.28
N TYR A 207 -22.73 0.35 -22.49
CA TYR A 207 -22.73 1.17 -23.70
C TYR A 207 -23.69 2.35 -23.59
N ASN A 208 -24.92 2.10 -23.14
CA ASN A 208 -25.93 3.15 -22.98
C ASN A 208 -25.48 4.24 -22.00
N SER A 209 -24.89 3.83 -20.87
CA SER A 209 -24.34 4.74 -19.87
C SER A 209 -23.24 5.66 -20.42
N THR A 210 -22.43 5.20 -21.38
CA THR A 210 -21.39 6.06 -21.98
C THR A 210 -21.95 7.27 -22.74
N ILE A 211 -23.10 7.10 -23.40
CA ILE A 211 -23.79 8.16 -24.16
C ILE A 211 -24.59 9.02 -23.19
N LEU A 212 -25.32 8.41 -22.25
CA LEU A 212 -26.04 9.14 -21.21
C LEU A 212 -25.10 10.09 -20.45
N GLU A 213 -23.90 9.63 -20.10
CA GLU A 213 -22.90 10.46 -19.44
C GLU A 213 -22.61 11.76 -20.21
N ASP A 214 -22.45 11.71 -21.55
CA ASP A 214 -22.21 12.92 -22.35
C ASP A 214 -23.46 13.81 -22.49
N ILE A 215 -24.66 13.25 -22.38
CA ILE A 215 -25.92 14.01 -22.38
C ILE A 215 -26.05 14.79 -21.07
N LEU A 216 -25.71 14.17 -19.93
CA LEU A 216 -25.94 14.70 -18.58
C LEU A 216 -24.80 15.57 -18.05
N LEU A 217 -23.62 15.53 -18.68
CA LEU A 217 -22.42 16.15 -18.11
C LEU A 217 -22.60 17.65 -17.82
N GLU A 218 -23.31 18.37 -18.69
CA GLU A 218 -23.57 19.81 -18.53
C GLU A 218 -24.56 20.11 -17.38
N GLU A 219 -25.61 19.30 -17.25
CA GLU A 219 -26.60 19.43 -16.17
C GLU A 219 -25.97 19.12 -14.81
N ASN A 220 -25.22 18.02 -14.73
CA ASN A 220 -24.48 17.65 -13.53
C ASN A 220 -23.45 18.71 -13.15
N ALA A 221 -22.74 19.28 -14.12
CA ALA A 221 -21.80 20.37 -13.87
C ALA A 221 -22.52 21.62 -13.33
N LYS A 222 -23.72 21.93 -13.83
CA LYS A 222 -24.55 23.02 -13.31
C LYS A 222 -25.02 22.75 -11.88
N PHE A 223 -25.54 21.55 -11.60
CA PHE A 223 -25.96 21.14 -10.25
C PHE A 223 -24.82 21.27 -9.22
N VAL A 224 -23.63 20.79 -9.57
CA VAL A 224 -22.44 20.93 -8.73
C VAL A 224 -22.08 22.40 -8.55
N LYS A 225 -22.03 23.19 -9.64
CA LYS A 225 -21.72 24.61 -9.57
C LYS A 225 -22.68 25.39 -8.66
N ASP A 226 -23.98 25.16 -8.81
CA ASP A 226 -25.02 25.84 -8.04
C ASP A 226 -24.94 25.48 -6.55
N THR A 227 -24.63 24.22 -6.23
CA THR A 227 -24.49 23.75 -4.84
C THR A 227 -23.27 24.35 -4.13
N PHE A 228 -22.14 24.48 -4.84
CA PHE A 228 -20.90 25.04 -4.30
C PHE A 228 -20.89 26.58 -4.30
N HIS A 229 -21.82 27.22 -5.01
CA HIS A 229 -21.84 28.67 -5.16
C HIS A 229 -21.93 29.39 -3.82
N GLY A 230 -20.92 30.23 -3.52
CA GLY A 230 -20.86 31.02 -2.29
C GLY A 230 -20.65 30.20 -1.01
N TRP A 231 -20.27 28.92 -1.10
CA TRP A 231 -20.09 28.05 0.07
C TRP A 231 -18.63 27.61 0.26
N LYS A 232 -17.84 28.48 0.89
CA LYS A 232 -16.40 28.27 1.11
C LYS A 232 -16.07 26.98 1.86
N ALA A 233 -16.74 26.70 2.98
CA ALA A 233 -16.46 25.51 3.80
C ALA A 233 -16.67 24.19 3.04
N LEU A 234 -17.66 24.14 2.13
CA LEU A 234 -17.90 22.97 1.28
C LEU A 234 -16.79 22.82 0.23
N GLY A 235 -16.32 23.93 -0.35
CA GLY A 235 -15.16 23.94 -1.26
C GLY A 235 -13.87 23.48 -0.58
N ASP A 236 -13.61 23.97 0.63
CA ASP A 236 -12.47 23.58 1.45
C ASP A 236 -12.50 22.08 1.78
N ALA A 237 -13.68 21.55 2.15
CA ALA A 237 -13.87 20.13 2.38
C ALA A 237 -13.67 19.28 1.11
N LEU A 238 -14.12 19.77 -0.06
CA LEU A 238 -13.91 19.07 -1.33
C LEU A 238 -12.42 18.92 -1.64
N ILE A 239 -11.63 19.96 -1.37
CA ILE A 239 -10.17 19.91 -1.51
C ILE A 239 -9.59 18.86 -0.56
N LEU A 240 -10.02 18.82 0.71
CA LEU A 240 -9.55 17.80 1.66
C LEU A 240 -9.88 16.37 1.20
N VAL A 241 -11.09 16.11 0.70
CA VAL A 241 -11.45 14.78 0.18
C VAL A 241 -10.61 14.42 -1.06
N LYS A 242 -10.32 15.39 -1.93
CA LYS A 242 -9.43 15.16 -3.09
C LYS A 242 -8.00 14.86 -2.65
N VAL A 243 -7.44 15.62 -1.72
CA VAL A 243 -6.08 15.38 -1.18
C VAL A 243 -6.00 13.98 -0.58
N TRP A 244 -6.97 13.62 0.28
CA TRP A 244 -7.06 12.28 0.85
C TRP A 244 -7.12 11.20 -0.23
N ALA A 245 -8.03 11.33 -1.21
CA ALA A 245 -8.20 10.33 -2.25
C ALA A 245 -6.94 10.21 -3.14
N CYS A 246 -6.35 11.33 -3.56
CA CYS A 246 -5.10 11.34 -4.35
C CYS A 246 -3.93 10.67 -3.60
N ASN A 247 -3.90 10.80 -2.28
CA ASN A 247 -2.95 10.10 -1.42
C ASN A 247 -3.27 8.62 -1.24
N ARG A 248 -4.33 8.07 -1.83
CA ARG A 248 -4.72 6.66 -1.80
C ARG A 248 -4.88 6.13 -3.22
N THR A 249 -3.75 5.80 -3.85
CA THR A 249 -3.69 5.48 -5.29
C THR A 249 -4.59 4.32 -5.74
N SER A 250 -4.94 3.37 -4.86
CA SER A 250 -5.83 2.24 -5.21
C SER A 250 -7.31 2.63 -5.36
N ILE A 251 -7.73 3.74 -4.72
CA ILE A 251 -9.12 4.24 -4.73
C ILE A 251 -9.28 5.51 -5.59
N TYR A 252 -8.20 6.21 -5.92
CA TYR A 252 -8.21 7.32 -6.87
C TYR A 252 -7.82 6.84 -8.28
N THR A 253 -8.77 6.14 -8.90
CA THR A 253 -8.60 5.46 -10.19
C THR A 253 -9.92 5.46 -10.96
N TYR A 254 -9.85 5.13 -12.26
CA TYR A 254 -10.98 5.22 -13.20
C TYR A 254 -12.20 4.37 -12.80
N ASP A 255 -12.00 3.27 -12.09
CA ASP A 255 -13.03 2.33 -11.63
C ASP A 255 -13.38 2.51 -10.14
N CYS A 256 -13.05 3.67 -9.55
CA CYS A 256 -13.38 4.02 -8.17
C CYS A 256 -13.73 5.52 -8.05
N LEU A 257 -13.07 6.26 -7.15
CA LEU A 257 -13.26 7.70 -6.99
C LEU A 257 -12.43 8.49 -8.00
N ASN A 258 -13.02 9.60 -8.44
CA ASN A 258 -12.33 10.66 -9.16
C ASN A 258 -12.87 12.01 -8.69
N GLY A 259 -12.19 13.10 -9.05
CA GLY A 259 -12.57 14.44 -8.60
C GLY A 259 -14.01 14.85 -8.95
N TYR A 260 -14.56 14.35 -10.06
CA TYR A 260 -15.94 14.63 -10.47
C TYR A 260 -16.95 13.87 -9.58
N LEU A 261 -16.76 12.57 -9.37
CA LEU A 261 -17.64 11.77 -8.53
C LEU A 261 -17.65 12.28 -7.08
N ILE A 262 -16.49 12.66 -6.54
CA ILE A 262 -16.40 13.23 -5.19
C ILE A 262 -17.24 14.52 -5.09
N ALA A 263 -17.07 15.44 -6.04
CA ALA A 263 -17.82 16.70 -6.05
C ALA A 263 -19.33 16.45 -6.17
N PHE A 264 -19.74 15.51 -7.02
CA PHE A 264 -21.15 15.15 -7.17
C PHE A 264 -21.73 14.52 -5.90
N ILE A 265 -21.04 13.57 -5.27
CA ILE A 265 -21.48 12.94 -4.01
C ILE A 265 -21.66 14.01 -2.93
N MET A 266 -20.71 14.94 -2.81
CA MET A 266 -20.78 16.05 -1.85
C MET A 266 -21.95 17.00 -2.14
N SER A 267 -22.20 17.36 -3.40
CA SER A 267 -23.37 18.15 -3.79
C SER A 267 -24.68 17.41 -3.47
N TYR A 268 -24.72 16.11 -3.73
CA TYR A 268 -25.89 15.28 -3.44
C TYR A 268 -26.22 15.28 -1.95
N ILE A 269 -25.27 14.95 -1.07
CA ILE A 269 -25.49 14.89 0.39
C ILE A 269 -25.76 16.26 1.03
N ALA A 270 -25.32 17.36 0.39
CA ALA A 270 -25.63 18.73 0.78
C ALA A 270 -27.01 19.20 0.33
N SER A 271 -27.58 18.55 -0.70
CA SER A 271 -28.91 18.88 -1.23
C SER A 271 -30.04 18.23 -0.43
N SER A 272 -31.27 18.72 -0.64
CA SER A 272 -32.48 18.11 -0.09
C SER A 272 -32.66 16.66 -0.53
N GLN A 273 -32.18 16.31 -1.73
CA GLN A 273 -32.24 14.95 -2.26
C GLN A 273 -31.37 13.97 -1.47
N GLY A 274 -30.23 14.44 -0.92
CA GLY A 274 -29.36 13.66 -0.03
C GLY A 274 -29.67 13.80 1.45
N GLY A 275 -30.83 14.40 1.78
CA GLY A 275 -31.31 14.55 3.16
C GLY A 275 -30.66 15.71 3.93
N ASN A 276 -30.02 16.67 3.25
CA ASN A 276 -29.34 17.82 3.87
C ASN A 276 -28.39 17.41 5.02
N ARG A 277 -27.62 16.33 4.81
CA ARG A 277 -26.68 15.81 5.82
C ARG A 277 -25.54 16.78 6.08
N ILE A 278 -25.21 17.62 5.11
CA ILE A 278 -24.29 18.75 5.27
C ILE A 278 -25.10 20.04 5.36
N ASN A 279 -24.78 20.90 6.33
CA ASN A 279 -25.37 22.22 6.46
C ASN A 279 -24.28 23.32 6.51
N ARG A 280 -24.69 24.58 6.36
CA ARG A 280 -23.78 25.73 6.27
C ARG A 280 -23.06 26.07 7.58
N SER A 281 -23.45 25.51 8.73
CA SER A 281 -22.73 25.75 10.01
C SER A 281 -21.56 24.80 10.23
N MET A 282 -21.43 23.74 9.42
CA MET A 282 -20.33 22.78 9.53
C MET A 282 -19.01 23.34 8.98
N ASN A 283 -17.90 23.00 9.65
CA ASN A 283 -16.56 23.27 9.16
C ASN A 283 -16.08 22.22 8.15
N ALA A 284 -14.94 22.47 7.49
CA ALA A 284 -14.45 21.61 6.42
C ALA A 284 -14.14 20.17 6.89
N LEU A 285 -13.60 19.99 8.10
CA LEU A 285 -13.28 18.66 8.66
C LEU A 285 -14.53 17.87 9.05
N GLN A 286 -15.57 18.53 9.57
CA GLN A 286 -16.85 17.91 9.85
C GLN A 286 -17.50 17.42 8.54
N ILE A 287 -17.48 18.26 7.50
CA ILE A 287 -17.98 17.89 6.17
C ILE A 287 -17.18 16.72 5.59
N PHE A 288 -15.84 16.74 5.71
CA PHE A 288 -14.97 15.64 5.32
C PHE A 288 -15.36 14.34 6.02
N ARG A 289 -15.47 14.35 7.37
CA ARG A 289 -15.87 13.17 8.16
C ARG A 289 -17.27 12.66 7.78
N ILE A 290 -18.24 13.55 7.55
CA ILE A 290 -19.60 13.17 7.13
C ILE A 290 -19.59 12.55 5.73
N THR A 291 -18.80 13.10 4.80
CA THR A 291 -18.65 12.56 3.45
C THR A 291 -18.06 11.16 3.48
N LEU A 292 -17.00 10.95 4.28
CA LEU A 292 -16.42 9.63 4.51
C LEU A 292 -17.44 8.67 5.14
N LYS A 293 -18.10 9.08 6.22
CA LYS A 293 -19.15 8.27 6.85
C LYS A 293 -20.28 7.94 5.87
N PHE A 294 -20.66 8.84 4.95
CA PHE A 294 -21.66 8.55 3.94
C PHE A 294 -21.20 7.42 2.99
N ILE A 295 -19.95 7.47 2.53
CA ILE A 295 -19.34 6.43 1.69
C ILE A 295 -19.25 5.09 2.45
N SER A 296 -18.96 5.11 3.75
CA SER A 296 -18.82 3.92 4.60
C SER A 296 -20.16 3.30 5.03
N SER A 297 -21.11 4.13 5.50
CA SER A 297 -22.29 3.68 6.25
C SER A 297 -23.49 3.31 5.41
N SER A 298 -23.55 3.63 4.10
CA SER A 298 -24.83 3.51 3.41
C SER A 298 -24.75 3.39 1.88
N PHE A 299 -25.79 2.70 1.34
CA PHE A 299 -26.35 2.73 -0.02
C PHE A 299 -26.15 1.53 -0.96
N LEU A 300 -25.10 0.70 -0.86
CA LEU A 300 -24.67 -0.08 -2.03
C LEU A 300 -24.87 -1.60 -2.02
N GLU A 301 -25.16 -2.25 -0.89
CA GLU A 301 -25.48 -3.69 -0.90
C GLU A 301 -26.80 -4.12 -0.24
N LYS A 302 -27.36 -3.43 0.78
CA LYS A 302 -28.50 -4.01 1.54
C LYS A 302 -29.75 -3.15 1.83
N ASP A 303 -29.72 -1.82 1.84
CA ASP A 303 -30.85 -1.04 2.43
C ASP A 303 -31.71 -0.15 1.51
N LEU A 304 -31.64 -0.32 0.19
CA LEU A 304 -32.54 0.39 -0.75
C LEU A 304 -33.86 -0.33 -1.06
N ALA A 305 -34.31 -1.28 -0.22
CA ALA A 305 -35.63 -1.88 -0.37
C ALA A 305 -36.79 -0.88 -0.13
N ASN A 306 -36.52 0.28 0.51
CA ASN A 306 -37.59 1.17 0.98
C ASN A 306 -37.54 2.64 0.54
N LYS A 307 -36.44 3.20 0.00
CA LYS A 307 -36.42 4.60 -0.49
C LYS A 307 -35.40 4.84 -1.61
N PRO A 308 -35.83 4.87 -2.89
CA PRO A 308 -35.02 5.33 -4.00
C PRO A 308 -34.63 6.81 -3.87
N LEU A 309 -33.48 7.18 -4.43
CA LEU A 309 -32.99 8.55 -4.47
C LEU A 309 -33.84 9.40 -5.45
N GLY A 310 -34.32 10.55 -4.96
CA GLY A 310 -35.07 11.57 -5.71
C GLY A 310 -36.60 11.46 -5.63
N PRO A 311 -37.34 12.46 -6.15
CA PRO A 311 -38.77 12.63 -5.91
C PRO A 311 -39.65 11.52 -6.52
N LEU A 312 -39.08 10.63 -7.35
CA LEU A 312 -39.71 9.40 -7.81
C LEU A 312 -39.04 8.18 -7.17
N LYS A 313 -39.84 7.40 -6.44
CA LYS A 313 -39.45 6.06 -6.04
C LYS A 313 -39.24 5.21 -7.31
N LEU A 314 -37.99 4.83 -7.64
CA LEU A 314 -37.73 3.64 -8.48
C LEU A 314 -38.64 2.50 -8.02
N SER A 315 -39.22 1.80 -8.98
CA SER A 315 -39.91 0.55 -8.69
C SER A 315 -38.91 -0.44 -8.04
N LYS A 316 -39.43 -1.35 -7.21
CA LYS A 316 -38.59 -2.44 -6.65
C LYS A 316 -37.93 -3.24 -7.78
N GLU A 317 -38.63 -3.41 -8.90
CA GLU A 317 -38.18 -4.14 -10.08
C GLU A 317 -36.99 -3.46 -10.76
N ASP A 318 -37.03 -2.14 -10.97
CA ASP A 318 -35.93 -1.42 -11.60
C ASP A 318 -34.69 -1.39 -10.70
N THR A 319 -34.88 -1.29 -9.38
CA THR A 319 -33.78 -1.42 -8.41
C THR A 319 -33.08 -2.77 -8.52
N ILE A 320 -33.84 -3.86 -8.67
CA ILE A 320 -33.29 -5.21 -8.86
C ILE A 320 -32.52 -5.28 -10.19
N ARG A 321 -33.08 -4.74 -11.28
CA ARG A 321 -32.42 -4.71 -12.59
C ARG A 321 -31.10 -3.93 -12.56
N TYR A 322 -31.04 -2.81 -11.85
CA TYR A 322 -29.81 -2.01 -11.73
C TYR A 322 -28.72 -2.75 -10.98
N ARG A 323 -29.07 -3.49 -9.93
CA ARG A 323 -28.12 -4.33 -9.18
C ARG A 323 -27.64 -5.55 -9.97
N GLN A 324 -28.46 -6.08 -10.89
CA GLN A 324 -28.04 -7.14 -11.79
C GLN A 324 -27.06 -6.62 -12.86
N ALA A 325 -27.27 -5.39 -13.35
CA ALA A 325 -26.43 -4.78 -14.38
C ALA A 325 -25.13 -4.20 -13.84
N PHE A 326 -25.16 -3.56 -12.65
CA PHE A 326 -24.01 -2.86 -12.09
C PHE A 326 -23.71 -3.31 -10.66
N PRO A 327 -22.42 -3.47 -10.30
CA PRO A 327 -22.04 -3.80 -8.93
C PRO A 327 -22.36 -2.70 -7.93
N VAL A 328 -22.32 -1.45 -8.39
CA VAL A 328 -22.45 -0.24 -7.57
C VAL A 328 -23.40 0.72 -8.28
N VAL A 329 -24.42 1.21 -7.55
CA VAL A 329 -25.48 2.06 -8.09
C VAL A 329 -25.62 3.34 -7.28
N LEU A 330 -25.27 4.47 -7.89
CA LEU A 330 -25.69 5.80 -7.43
C LEU A 330 -26.64 6.37 -8.48
N TYR A 331 -27.93 6.37 -8.14
CA TYR A 331 -29.01 6.69 -9.07
C TYR A 331 -29.37 8.17 -9.05
N ASP A 332 -29.44 8.78 -10.23
CA ASP A 332 -30.06 10.09 -10.43
C ASP A 332 -31.48 9.93 -11.00
N ALA A 333 -32.48 10.27 -10.18
CA ALA A 333 -33.91 10.19 -10.52
C ALA A 333 -34.36 11.17 -11.60
N SER A 334 -33.60 12.24 -11.83
CA SER A 334 -33.95 13.24 -12.83
C SER A 334 -33.96 12.61 -14.23
N ILE A 335 -33.09 11.62 -14.48
CA ILE A 335 -32.80 11.16 -15.86
C ILE A 335 -32.45 9.66 -15.96
N HIS A 336 -32.64 8.90 -14.88
CA HIS A 336 -32.54 7.44 -14.85
C HIS A 336 -31.15 6.91 -15.26
N MET A 337 -30.06 7.47 -14.71
CA MET A 337 -28.68 7.02 -14.96
C MET A 337 -27.98 6.61 -13.67
N ASN A 338 -27.14 5.57 -13.77
CA ASN A 338 -26.16 5.23 -12.72
C ASN A 338 -24.86 6.00 -12.94
N LEU A 339 -24.51 6.90 -12.02
CA LEU A 339 -23.26 7.67 -12.09
C LEU A 339 -22.02 6.83 -11.76
N MET A 340 -22.20 5.70 -11.06
CA MET A 340 -21.13 4.79 -10.65
C MET A 340 -21.01 3.57 -11.57
N PHE A 341 -21.48 3.65 -12.81
CA PHE A 341 -21.52 2.49 -13.72
C PHE A 341 -20.14 1.88 -14.06
N ARG A 342 -19.05 2.63 -13.86
CA ARG A 342 -17.66 2.13 -13.99
C ARG A 342 -17.07 1.58 -12.70
N VAL A 343 -17.70 1.84 -11.56
CA VAL A 343 -17.18 1.44 -10.27
C VAL A 343 -17.31 -0.08 -10.11
N THR A 344 -16.18 -0.75 -9.91
CA THR A 344 -16.15 -2.20 -9.71
C THR A 344 -16.46 -2.56 -8.26
N ARG A 345 -16.96 -3.78 -8.02
CA ARG A 345 -17.26 -4.25 -6.66
C ARG A 345 -16.04 -4.23 -5.74
N THR A 346 -14.89 -4.63 -6.27
CA THR A 346 -13.63 -4.69 -5.52
C THR A 346 -13.07 -3.31 -5.23
N ALA A 347 -13.12 -2.39 -6.19
CA ALA A 347 -12.72 -1.01 -5.95
C ALA A 347 -13.59 -0.33 -4.90
N PHE A 348 -14.90 -0.63 -4.89
CA PHE A 348 -15.79 -0.10 -3.87
C PHE A 348 -15.57 -0.74 -2.49
N SER A 349 -15.33 -2.06 -2.42
CA SER A 349 -14.95 -2.72 -1.17
C SER A 349 -13.63 -2.17 -0.61
N ASP A 350 -12.64 -1.92 -1.48
CA ASP A 350 -11.36 -1.28 -1.11
C ASP A 350 -11.60 0.13 -0.57
N LEU A 351 -12.49 0.90 -1.21
CA LEU A 351 -12.89 2.22 -0.73
C LEU A 351 -13.57 2.16 0.65
N GLN A 352 -14.49 1.23 0.88
CA GLN A 352 -15.14 1.09 2.18
C GLN A 352 -14.14 0.74 3.29
N ASP A 353 -13.23 -0.19 3.01
CA ASP A 353 -12.16 -0.56 3.94
C ASP A 353 -11.22 0.63 4.23
N GLU A 354 -10.81 1.37 3.20
CA GLU A 354 -9.95 2.56 3.34
C GLU A 354 -10.63 3.67 4.14
N VAL A 355 -11.92 3.88 3.92
CA VAL A 355 -12.71 4.88 4.67
C VAL A 355 -12.83 4.48 6.13
N ALA A 356 -13.16 3.21 6.41
CA ALA A 356 -13.25 2.70 7.78
C ALA A 356 -11.88 2.84 8.48
N TRP A 357 -10.79 2.55 7.77
CA TRP A 357 -9.44 2.69 8.27
C TRP A 357 -9.06 4.15 8.53
N THR A 358 -9.46 5.07 7.64
CA THR A 358 -9.26 6.51 7.79
C THR A 358 -10.03 7.06 9.00
N ILE A 359 -11.29 6.64 9.20
CA ILE A 359 -12.07 7.06 10.37
C ILE A 359 -11.41 6.56 11.66
N ASN A 360 -11.00 5.29 11.70
CA ASN A 360 -10.27 4.72 12.83
C ASN A 360 -8.95 5.46 13.09
N CYS A 361 -8.23 5.85 12.03
CA CYS A 361 -7.02 6.67 12.12
C CYS A 361 -7.30 8.04 12.76
N LEU A 362 -8.36 8.74 12.31
CA LEU A 362 -8.77 10.03 12.85
C LEU A 362 -9.21 9.98 14.33
N ASP A 363 -9.68 8.82 14.78
CA ASP A 363 -10.18 8.63 16.15
C ASP A 363 -9.07 8.11 17.11
N LYS A 364 -8.09 7.34 16.60
CA LYS A 364 -7.01 6.72 17.41
C LYS A 364 -5.65 7.42 17.35
N CYS A 365 -5.35 8.18 16.30
CA CYS A 365 -4.04 8.82 16.16
C CYS A 365 -3.93 10.06 17.02
N ARG A 366 -2.72 10.29 17.57
CA ARG A 366 -2.41 11.53 18.30
C ARG A 366 -2.50 12.71 17.34
N GLY A 367 -2.98 13.85 17.83
CA GLY A 367 -3.17 15.04 16.99
C GLY A 367 -4.16 14.82 15.84
N GLY A 368 -5.15 13.93 15.98
CA GLY A 368 -6.26 13.79 15.04
C GLY A 368 -5.92 13.13 13.69
N GLY A 369 -4.74 12.54 13.53
CA GLY A 369 -4.36 11.77 12.33
C GLY A 369 -4.07 12.60 11.08
N PHE A 370 -3.69 13.88 11.23
CA PHE A 370 -3.48 14.77 10.08
C PHE A 370 -2.42 14.28 9.10
N GLU A 371 -1.25 13.89 9.61
CA GLU A 371 -0.11 13.48 8.80
C GLU A 371 -0.42 12.19 8.04
N GLU A 372 -1.08 11.24 8.70
CA GLU A 372 -1.46 9.96 8.15
C GLU A 372 -2.53 10.10 7.06
N VAL A 373 -3.50 10.99 7.25
CA VAL A 373 -4.64 11.17 6.34
C VAL A 373 -4.30 12.07 5.16
N PHE A 374 -3.62 13.20 5.38
CA PHE A 374 -3.44 14.24 4.36
C PHE A 374 -2.02 14.41 3.84
N MET A 375 -0.99 13.98 4.57
CA MET A 375 0.41 14.17 4.15
C MET A 375 1.04 12.86 3.64
N THR A 376 0.59 11.72 4.16
CA THR A 376 1.18 10.42 3.84
C THR A 376 0.51 9.78 2.63
N LYS A 377 1.24 9.74 1.50
CA LYS A 377 0.80 9.08 0.25
C LYS A 377 0.89 7.55 0.33
N VAL A 378 -0.23 6.83 0.34
CA VAL A 378 -0.28 5.37 0.19
C VAL A 378 -0.31 5.00 -1.29
N ASP A 379 0.86 4.66 -1.84
CA ASP A 379 1.01 4.13 -3.18
C ASP A 379 0.60 2.64 -3.25
N PHE A 380 0.38 2.15 -4.46
CA PHE A 380 -0.12 0.80 -4.71
C PHE A 380 0.81 -0.26 -4.10
N ALA A 381 2.13 -0.11 -4.23
CA ALA A 381 3.10 -1.09 -3.73
C ALA A 381 3.19 -1.12 -2.20
N SER A 382 3.06 0.04 -1.54
CA SER A 382 3.06 0.11 -0.07
C SER A 382 1.74 -0.31 0.57
N LYS A 383 0.62 -0.28 -0.17
CA LYS A 383 -0.70 -0.69 0.33
C LYS A 383 -0.80 -2.20 0.50
N PHE A 384 -0.46 -2.95 -0.55
CA PHE A 384 -0.66 -4.39 -0.60
C PHE A 384 0.54 -5.17 -0.05
N ASP A 385 0.30 -6.38 0.45
CA ASP A 385 1.34 -7.27 0.98
C ASP A 385 2.10 -8.00 -0.15
N SER A 386 1.43 -8.23 -1.28
CA SER A 386 2.03 -8.79 -2.49
C SER A 386 1.52 -8.05 -3.71
N CYS A 387 2.45 -7.70 -4.61
CA CYS A 387 2.14 -7.05 -5.87
C CYS A 387 2.64 -7.90 -7.03
N LEU A 388 1.82 -7.96 -8.07
CA LEU A 388 2.10 -8.67 -9.31
C LEU A 388 1.83 -7.73 -10.48
N ARG A 389 2.77 -7.69 -11.41
CA ARG A 389 2.62 -7.04 -12.71
C ARG A 389 2.46 -8.11 -13.77
N ILE A 390 1.37 -8.03 -14.54
CA ILE A 390 1.04 -8.98 -15.62
C ILE A 390 1.24 -8.27 -16.96
N ASN A 391 2.19 -8.75 -17.75
CA ASN A 391 2.37 -8.31 -19.13
C ASN A 391 1.50 -9.16 -20.06
N VAL A 392 0.53 -8.55 -20.72
CA VAL A 392 -0.36 -9.27 -21.67
C VAL A 392 -0.16 -8.83 -23.11
N LYS A 393 0.97 -8.14 -23.39
CA LYS A 393 1.30 -7.69 -24.72
C LYS A 393 1.43 -8.87 -25.69
N GLY A 394 0.63 -8.85 -26.75
CA GLY A 394 0.61 -9.92 -27.75
C GLY A 394 -0.20 -11.16 -27.35
N ASN A 395 -0.86 -11.16 -26.19
CA ASN A 395 -1.70 -12.27 -25.76
C ASN A 395 -2.93 -12.42 -26.68
N ALA A 396 -3.14 -13.61 -27.22
CA ALA A 396 -4.23 -13.90 -28.16
C ALA A 396 -5.63 -13.68 -27.56
N LYS A 397 -5.80 -13.85 -26.23
CA LYS A 397 -7.07 -13.59 -25.54
C LYS A 397 -7.36 -12.11 -25.37
N VAL A 398 -6.34 -11.24 -25.42
CA VAL A 398 -6.49 -9.78 -25.35
C VAL A 398 -6.68 -9.18 -26.75
N ASN A 399 -6.01 -9.75 -27.75
CA ASN A 399 -6.11 -9.34 -29.14
C ASN A 399 -7.36 -9.96 -29.81
N SER A 400 -8.55 -9.48 -29.44
CA SER A 400 -9.80 -9.87 -30.11
C SER A 400 -10.08 -8.99 -31.33
N SER A 401 -10.85 -9.51 -32.29
CA SER A 401 -11.32 -8.72 -33.45
C SER A 401 -12.50 -7.80 -33.12
N ASN A 402 -13.08 -7.94 -31.92
CA ASN A 402 -14.24 -7.16 -31.47
C ASN A 402 -13.96 -6.50 -30.13
N PHE A 403 -13.39 -5.29 -30.18
CA PHE A 403 -12.92 -4.56 -29.00
C PHE A 403 -14.05 -3.96 -28.15
N CYS A 404 -15.19 -3.66 -28.75
CA CYS A 404 -16.27 -2.91 -28.11
C CYS A 404 -17.62 -3.59 -28.34
N SER A 405 -18.22 -4.08 -27.26
CA SER A 405 -19.59 -4.59 -27.24
C SER A 405 -20.45 -3.74 -26.30
N ASP A 406 -21.16 -4.34 -25.35
CA ASP A 406 -21.71 -3.59 -24.22
C ASP A 406 -20.59 -2.98 -23.37
N ASP A 407 -19.64 -3.81 -22.97
CA ASP A 407 -18.40 -3.41 -22.29
C ASP A 407 -17.19 -3.50 -23.24
N GLU A 408 -16.09 -2.89 -22.82
CA GLU A 408 -14.82 -2.97 -23.54
C GLU A 408 -14.11 -4.30 -23.25
N HIS A 409 -13.47 -4.87 -24.27
CA HIS A 409 -12.78 -6.16 -24.16
C HIS A 409 -11.74 -6.16 -23.03
N TRP A 410 -11.01 -5.05 -22.86
CA TRP A 410 -10.02 -4.91 -21.77
C TRP A 410 -10.65 -4.90 -20.38
N ARG A 411 -11.85 -4.32 -20.21
CA ARG A 411 -12.56 -4.30 -18.92
C ARG A 411 -13.10 -5.67 -18.56
N SER A 412 -13.62 -6.39 -19.57
CA SER A 412 -14.03 -7.79 -19.40
C SER A 412 -12.85 -8.67 -19.01
N PHE A 413 -11.72 -8.55 -19.70
CA PHE A 413 -10.50 -9.31 -19.38
C PHE A 413 -9.94 -8.97 -17.99
N GLU A 414 -9.91 -7.68 -17.60
CA GLU A 414 -9.54 -7.25 -16.25
C GLU A 414 -10.44 -7.89 -15.17
N LYS A 415 -11.76 -7.88 -15.41
CA LYS A 415 -12.74 -8.50 -14.52
C LYS A 415 -12.55 -10.01 -14.43
N ASP A 416 -12.28 -10.67 -15.55
CA ASP A 416 -12.02 -12.11 -15.59
C ASP A 416 -10.77 -12.47 -14.78
N VAL A 417 -9.66 -11.73 -14.96
CA VAL A 417 -8.43 -11.91 -14.18
C VAL A 417 -8.72 -11.75 -12.69
N GLN A 418 -9.46 -10.72 -12.31
CA GLN A 418 -9.85 -10.50 -10.92
C GLN A 418 -10.69 -11.66 -10.37
N CYS A 419 -11.74 -12.10 -11.08
CA CYS A 419 -12.61 -13.20 -10.65
C CYS A 419 -11.84 -14.51 -10.50
N VAL A 420 -10.94 -14.80 -11.44
CA VAL A 420 -10.12 -16.01 -11.42
C VAL A 420 -9.12 -15.98 -10.25
N LEU A 421 -8.47 -14.85 -9.99
CA LEU A 421 -7.58 -14.70 -8.83
C LEU A 421 -8.33 -14.78 -7.51
N GLN A 422 -9.50 -14.13 -7.39
CA GLN A 422 -10.34 -14.23 -6.20
C GLN A 422 -10.79 -15.67 -5.94
N ARG A 423 -11.19 -16.40 -6.98
CA ARG A 423 -11.57 -17.81 -6.86
C ARG A 423 -10.40 -18.70 -6.48
N GLY A 424 -9.22 -18.45 -7.05
CA GLY A 424 -8.00 -19.22 -6.77
C GLY A 424 -7.41 -18.96 -5.38
N LEU A 425 -7.51 -17.73 -4.88
CA LEU A 425 -6.98 -17.35 -3.57
C LEU A 425 -7.98 -17.51 -2.44
N SER A 426 -9.29 -17.52 -2.71
CA SER A 426 -10.36 -17.71 -1.73
C SER A 426 -10.15 -16.90 -0.44
N ASP A 427 -10.12 -17.53 0.73
CA ASP A 427 -9.93 -16.89 2.04
C ASP A 427 -8.46 -16.62 2.39
N ARG A 428 -7.50 -16.93 1.50
CA ARG A 428 -6.08 -16.58 1.65
C ARG A 428 -5.85 -15.09 1.50
N ALA A 429 -6.63 -14.41 0.66
CA ALA A 429 -6.56 -12.96 0.46
C ALA A 429 -7.80 -12.27 1.01
N LYS A 430 -7.61 -11.21 1.80
CA LYS A 430 -8.69 -10.33 2.25
C LYS A 430 -9.23 -9.49 1.08
N LEU A 431 -8.32 -8.99 0.25
CA LEU A 431 -8.65 -8.16 -0.91
C LEU A 431 -7.74 -8.51 -2.08
N VAL A 432 -8.33 -8.68 -3.27
CA VAL A 432 -7.65 -8.81 -4.55
C VAL A 432 -8.05 -7.62 -5.40
N ARG A 433 -7.09 -6.76 -5.71
CA ARG A 433 -7.32 -5.55 -6.50
C ARG A 433 -6.56 -5.64 -7.82
N VAL A 434 -7.28 -5.66 -8.93
CA VAL A 434 -6.71 -5.63 -10.28
C VAL A 434 -6.98 -4.26 -10.88
N THR A 435 -5.97 -3.60 -11.44
CA THR A 435 -6.10 -2.32 -12.14
C THR A 435 -5.36 -2.38 -13.47
N TRP A 436 -5.98 -1.84 -14.52
CA TRP A 436 -5.41 -1.83 -15.87
C TRP A 436 -5.69 -0.53 -16.63
N ARG A 437 -4.67 0.33 -16.72
CA ARG A 437 -4.64 1.45 -17.65
C ARG A 437 -4.32 0.91 -19.05
N ASN A 438 -5.34 0.69 -19.86
CA ASN A 438 -5.19 0.06 -21.17
C ASN A 438 -4.68 1.04 -22.25
N VAL A 439 -4.77 2.35 -22.02
CA VAL A 439 -4.36 3.37 -23.00
C VAL A 439 -2.85 3.64 -22.91
N PRO A 440 -2.09 3.50 -24.02
CA PRO A 440 -0.67 3.77 -24.02
C PRO A 440 -0.36 5.27 -23.92
N PRO A 441 0.81 5.65 -23.38
CA PRO A 441 1.26 7.04 -23.41
C PRO A 441 1.41 7.50 -24.87
N ASN A 442 0.95 8.72 -25.16
CA ASN A 442 0.95 9.30 -26.51
C ASN A 442 0.14 8.49 -27.54
N TRP A 443 -1.02 7.97 -27.13
CA TRP A 443 -1.96 7.32 -28.04
C TRP A 443 -2.26 8.20 -29.27
N ASN A 444 -2.33 7.57 -30.45
CA ASN A 444 -2.73 8.21 -31.69
C ASN A 444 -4.02 7.55 -32.20
N VAL A 445 -5.10 8.33 -32.23
CA VAL A 445 -6.42 7.88 -32.64
C VAL A 445 -6.46 7.31 -34.07
N CYS A 446 -5.59 7.79 -34.97
CA CYS A 446 -5.50 7.27 -36.34
C CYS A 446 -4.98 5.83 -36.38
N LYS A 447 -4.23 5.40 -35.36
CA LYS A 447 -3.74 4.01 -35.24
C LYS A 447 -4.75 3.07 -34.57
N GLY A 448 -5.88 3.59 -34.11
CA GLY A 448 -6.93 2.80 -33.45
C GLY A 448 -6.50 2.22 -32.11
N PHE A 449 -6.99 1.03 -31.78
CA PHE A 449 -6.79 0.33 -30.51
C PHE A 449 -5.65 -0.69 -30.53
N ALA A 450 -4.87 -0.76 -31.62
CA ALA A 450 -3.83 -1.79 -31.79
C ALA A 450 -2.77 -1.88 -30.67
N LYS A 451 -2.54 -0.79 -29.93
CA LYS A 451 -1.61 -0.74 -28.79
C LYS A 451 -2.32 -0.74 -27.42
N PHE A 452 -3.63 -0.91 -27.38
CA PHE A 452 -4.36 -0.93 -26.13
C PHE A 452 -4.07 -2.25 -25.40
N GLY A 453 -3.71 -2.15 -24.12
CA GLY A 453 -3.28 -3.30 -23.34
C GLY A 453 -1.79 -3.65 -23.48
N ASP A 454 -0.99 -2.83 -24.19
CA ASP A 454 0.48 -2.93 -24.15
C ASP A 454 1.05 -2.59 -22.77
N GLU A 455 0.35 -1.72 -22.03
CA GLU A 455 0.67 -1.40 -20.65
C GLU A 455 0.32 -2.58 -19.74
N PRO A 456 1.16 -2.85 -18.73
CA PRO A 456 0.93 -3.95 -17.82
C PRO A 456 -0.33 -3.75 -16.98
N MET A 457 -0.94 -4.87 -16.60
CA MET A 457 -1.96 -4.91 -15.56
C MET A 457 -1.28 -5.04 -14.19
N LEU A 458 -1.78 -4.32 -13.20
CA LEU A 458 -1.29 -4.37 -11.82
C LEU A 458 -2.28 -5.13 -10.94
N VAL A 459 -1.74 -6.02 -10.12
CA VAL A 459 -2.49 -6.83 -9.16
C VAL A 459 -1.92 -6.60 -7.77
N GLY A 460 -2.77 -6.20 -6.84
CA GLY A 460 -2.45 -6.02 -5.43
C GLY A 460 -3.22 -7.03 -4.59
N LEU A 461 -2.51 -7.73 -3.70
CA LEU A 461 -3.07 -8.72 -2.79
C LEU A 461 -2.86 -8.26 -1.35
N LEU A 462 -3.96 -8.08 -0.63
CA LEU A 462 -3.95 -7.91 0.83
C LEU A 462 -4.21 -9.28 1.46
N LEU A 463 -3.30 -9.75 2.29
CA LEU A 463 -3.37 -11.10 2.86
C LEU A 463 -4.37 -11.14 4.03
N SER A 464 -4.98 -12.30 4.27
CA SER A 464 -5.94 -12.47 5.38
C SER A 464 -5.22 -12.62 6.72
N SER A 465 -4.50 -13.74 6.88
CA SER A 465 -3.64 -14.04 8.02
C SER A 465 -2.50 -14.93 7.55
N GLN A 466 -1.38 -14.98 8.28
CA GLN A 466 -0.23 -15.82 7.89
C GLN A 466 -0.63 -17.30 7.73
N GLU A 467 -1.44 -17.81 8.65
CA GLU A 467 -1.89 -19.20 8.67
C GLU A 467 -2.74 -19.56 7.45
N LYS A 468 -3.74 -18.73 7.14
CA LYS A 468 -4.61 -18.94 5.98
C LYS A 468 -3.85 -18.76 4.68
N SER A 469 -3.09 -17.66 4.57
CA SER A 469 -2.45 -17.26 3.32
C SER A 469 -1.41 -18.28 2.85
N PHE A 470 -0.67 -18.87 3.78
CA PHE A 470 0.46 -19.76 3.47
C PHE A 470 0.22 -21.21 3.93
N ARG A 471 -1.02 -21.67 4.07
CA ARG A 471 -1.30 -23.10 4.31
C ARG A 471 -0.90 -23.95 3.09
N PHE A 472 -0.44 -25.17 3.33
CA PHE A 472 -0.03 -26.11 2.28
C PHE A 472 -1.21 -26.71 1.51
N VAL A 473 -2.36 -26.88 2.17
CA VAL A 473 -3.52 -27.58 1.61
C VAL A 473 -4.72 -26.65 1.59
N ASP A 474 -5.39 -26.57 0.44
CA ASP A 474 -6.74 -26.02 0.34
C ASP A 474 -7.75 -27.14 0.30
N ILE A 475 -8.66 -27.15 1.27
CA ILE A 475 -9.80 -28.06 1.31
C ILE A 475 -10.90 -27.49 0.42
N GLY A 476 -11.27 -28.23 -0.62
CA GLY A 476 -12.35 -27.91 -1.52
C GLY A 476 -13.66 -28.61 -1.11
N PRO A 477 -14.61 -28.77 -2.05
CA PRO A 477 -15.91 -29.37 -1.77
C PRO A 477 -15.80 -30.87 -1.47
N HIS A 478 -16.77 -31.38 -0.70
CA HIS A 478 -16.93 -32.81 -0.45
C HIS A 478 -17.24 -33.56 -1.76
N VAL A 479 -16.79 -34.80 -1.85
CA VAL A 479 -16.99 -35.66 -3.03
C VAL A 479 -18.46 -35.87 -3.35
N GLU A 480 -19.31 -35.87 -2.33
CA GLU A 480 -20.77 -36.05 -2.47
C GLU A 480 -21.42 -34.87 -3.24
N ASN A 481 -20.82 -33.68 -3.21
CA ASN A 481 -21.28 -32.52 -3.97
C ASN A 481 -20.76 -32.59 -5.42
N ASN A 482 -21.35 -33.48 -6.22
CA ASN A 482 -20.92 -33.77 -7.59
C ASN A 482 -20.71 -32.53 -8.48
N GLU A 483 -21.60 -31.53 -8.41
CA GLU A 483 -21.49 -30.30 -9.22
C GLU A 483 -20.33 -29.38 -8.77
N GLU A 484 -20.19 -29.15 -7.47
CA GLU A 484 -19.12 -28.32 -6.92
C GLU A 484 -17.76 -28.97 -7.13
N ALA A 485 -17.67 -30.30 -6.92
CA ALA A 485 -16.47 -31.09 -7.18
C ALA A 485 -16.09 -31.09 -8.67
N ALA A 486 -17.05 -31.19 -9.59
CA ALA A 486 -16.80 -31.05 -11.03
C ALA A 486 -16.29 -29.64 -11.38
N ASN A 487 -16.90 -28.59 -10.80
CA ASN A 487 -16.46 -27.22 -11.00
C ASN A 487 -15.06 -26.95 -10.41
N PHE A 488 -14.72 -27.58 -9.29
CA PHE A 488 -13.40 -27.53 -8.65
C PHE A 488 -12.35 -28.19 -9.54
N ARG A 489 -12.59 -29.44 -9.99
CA ARG A 489 -11.71 -30.15 -10.92
C ARG A 489 -11.54 -29.43 -12.25
N LYS A 490 -12.60 -28.82 -12.79
CA LYS A 490 -12.49 -27.98 -14.00
C LYS A 490 -11.57 -26.78 -13.78
N PHE A 491 -11.74 -26.09 -12.65
CA PHE A 491 -10.95 -24.90 -12.33
C PHE A 491 -9.48 -25.23 -12.05
N TRP A 492 -9.20 -26.24 -11.22
CA TRP A 492 -7.85 -26.60 -10.79
C TRP A 492 -7.16 -27.61 -11.70
N GLY A 493 -7.87 -28.50 -12.38
CA GLY A 493 -7.31 -29.45 -13.35
C GLY A 493 -6.36 -30.43 -12.67
N GLU A 494 -5.13 -30.53 -13.16
CA GLU A 494 -4.10 -31.44 -12.63
C GLU A 494 -3.73 -31.16 -11.16
N LYS A 495 -4.02 -29.97 -10.64
CA LYS A 495 -3.82 -29.62 -9.22
C LYS A 495 -4.94 -30.05 -8.29
N ALA A 496 -6.08 -30.51 -8.81
CA ALA A 496 -7.14 -31.08 -7.98
C ALA A 496 -6.83 -32.55 -7.69
N GLU A 497 -6.79 -32.91 -6.42
CA GLU A 497 -6.63 -34.28 -5.95
C GLU A 497 -7.62 -34.61 -4.83
N LEU A 498 -8.00 -35.89 -4.72
CA LEU A 498 -8.83 -36.38 -3.62
C LEU A 498 -7.97 -36.71 -2.42
N ARG A 499 -8.28 -36.10 -1.28
CA ARG A 499 -7.53 -36.34 -0.04
C ARG A 499 -8.46 -36.75 1.09
N ARG A 500 -8.02 -37.77 1.84
CA ARG A 500 -8.65 -38.17 3.11
C ARG A 500 -7.96 -37.43 4.26
N PHE A 501 -8.75 -36.75 5.08
CA PHE A 501 -8.29 -35.98 6.23
C PHE A 501 -8.35 -36.80 7.52
N LYS A 502 -7.72 -36.30 8.60
CA LYS A 502 -7.62 -37.03 9.90
C LYS A 502 -8.98 -37.28 10.56
N ASP A 503 -9.97 -36.45 10.24
CA ASP A 503 -11.37 -36.56 10.65
C ASP A 503 -12.15 -37.62 9.84
N GLY A 504 -11.51 -38.28 8.87
CA GLY A 504 -12.12 -39.28 7.99
C GLY A 504 -12.79 -38.70 6.74
N THR A 505 -12.94 -37.38 6.67
CA THR A 505 -13.53 -36.64 5.55
C THR A 505 -12.73 -36.84 4.27
N ILE A 506 -13.42 -37.07 3.16
CA ILE A 506 -12.83 -37.10 1.81
C ILE A 506 -13.34 -35.89 1.04
N ALA A 507 -12.43 -35.04 0.57
CA ALA A 507 -12.76 -33.84 -0.19
C ALA A 507 -11.76 -33.62 -1.33
N GLU A 508 -12.23 -32.96 -2.39
CA GLU A 508 -11.36 -32.41 -3.43
C GLU A 508 -10.44 -31.37 -2.79
N SER A 509 -9.15 -31.40 -3.10
CA SER A 509 -8.14 -30.58 -2.45
C SER A 509 -7.08 -30.10 -3.44
N THR A 510 -6.37 -29.01 -3.10
CA THR A 510 -5.12 -28.65 -3.80
C THR A 510 -3.97 -28.56 -2.80
N VAL A 511 -2.79 -29.06 -3.21
CA VAL A 511 -1.59 -29.14 -2.37
C VAL A 511 -0.44 -28.34 -2.98
N TRP A 512 0.19 -27.54 -2.13
CA TRP A 512 1.22 -26.55 -2.46
C TRP A 512 2.51 -26.80 -1.68
N ASP A 513 3.04 -28.03 -1.76
CA ASP A 513 4.21 -28.44 -0.98
C ASP A 513 5.46 -27.62 -1.31
N CYS A 514 6.16 -27.20 -0.26
CA CYS A 514 7.44 -26.52 -0.35
C CYS A 514 8.23 -26.69 0.96
N PRO A 515 9.56 -26.54 0.93
CA PRO A 515 10.34 -26.36 2.15
C PRO A 515 9.77 -25.23 3.01
N LEU A 516 9.87 -25.34 4.34
CA LEU A 516 9.28 -24.37 5.28
C LEU A 516 9.78 -22.94 5.02
N TRP A 517 11.05 -22.78 4.65
CA TRP A 517 11.66 -21.47 4.36
C TRP A 517 11.18 -20.83 3.04
N GLN A 518 10.51 -21.60 2.17
CA GLN A 518 9.86 -21.11 0.94
C GLN A 518 8.35 -20.91 1.11
N ARG A 519 7.81 -21.11 2.31
CA ARG A 519 6.36 -21.06 2.58
C ARG A 519 5.74 -19.71 2.20
N HIS A 520 6.49 -18.61 2.28
CA HIS A 520 6.05 -17.28 1.83
C HIS A 520 5.80 -17.19 0.31
N LEU A 521 6.24 -18.16 -0.49
CA LEU A 521 6.05 -18.20 -1.95
C LEU A 521 4.76 -18.90 -2.39
N ILE A 522 3.99 -19.49 -1.47
CA ILE A 522 2.77 -20.24 -1.83
C ILE A 522 1.77 -19.37 -2.62
N MET A 523 1.57 -18.11 -2.19
CA MET A 523 0.69 -17.18 -2.90
C MET A 523 1.16 -16.90 -4.33
N LYS A 524 2.46 -16.77 -4.54
CA LYS A 524 3.06 -16.62 -5.88
C LYS A 524 2.76 -17.86 -6.73
N ARG A 525 3.04 -19.06 -6.21
CA ARG A 525 2.80 -20.33 -6.93
C ARG A 525 1.33 -20.52 -7.32
N ILE A 526 0.39 -20.20 -6.43
CA ILE A 526 -1.05 -20.27 -6.73
C ILE A 526 -1.42 -19.34 -7.87
N THR A 527 -1.01 -18.06 -7.77
CA THR A 527 -1.35 -17.06 -8.77
C THR A 527 -0.70 -17.35 -10.12
N GLU A 528 0.55 -17.81 -10.16
CA GLU A 528 1.23 -18.24 -11.39
C GLU A 528 0.48 -19.38 -12.07
N TYR A 529 0.10 -20.41 -11.30
CA TYR A 529 -0.62 -21.56 -11.83
C TYR A 529 -1.98 -21.16 -12.43
N VAL A 530 -2.76 -20.41 -11.65
CA VAL A 530 -4.10 -19.99 -12.02
C VAL A 530 -4.06 -19.06 -13.25
N LEU A 531 -3.12 -18.12 -13.31
CA LEU A 531 -2.98 -17.21 -14.46
C LEU A 531 -2.50 -17.94 -15.72
N SER A 532 -1.51 -18.83 -15.58
CA SER A 532 -1.01 -19.63 -16.71
C SER A 532 -2.11 -20.49 -17.31
N LYS A 533 -2.88 -21.17 -16.45
CA LYS A 533 -3.96 -22.06 -16.87
C LYS A 533 -5.12 -21.33 -17.55
N HIS A 534 -5.58 -20.22 -16.98
CA HIS A 534 -6.81 -19.56 -17.45
C HIS A 534 -6.56 -18.47 -18.50
N PHE A 535 -5.35 -17.89 -18.60
CA PHE A 535 -5.08 -16.74 -19.48
C PHE A 535 -3.94 -16.92 -20.48
N LEU A 536 -3.30 -18.10 -20.56
CA LEU A 536 -2.16 -18.34 -21.46
C LEU A 536 -1.02 -17.34 -21.24
N VAL A 537 -0.81 -16.92 -19.99
CA VAL A 537 0.27 -16.00 -19.61
C VAL A 537 1.47 -16.84 -19.20
N SER A 538 2.64 -16.55 -19.76
CA SER A 538 3.88 -17.24 -19.39
C SER A 538 4.42 -16.74 -18.05
N GLN A 539 5.30 -17.50 -17.41
CA GLN A 539 5.96 -17.03 -16.18
C GLN A 539 6.84 -15.79 -16.42
N GLU A 540 7.40 -15.63 -17.62
CA GLU A 540 8.23 -14.46 -17.97
C GLU A 540 7.43 -13.16 -18.06
N ASP A 541 6.12 -13.28 -18.32
CA ASP A 541 5.18 -12.16 -18.35
C ASP A 541 4.69 -11.75 -16.96
N LEU A 542 5.01 -12.52 -15.93
CA LEU A 542 4.61 -12.30 -14.54
C LEU A 542 5.80 -11.78 -13.73
N ILE A 543 5.72 -10.53 -13.28
CA ILE A 543 6.74 -9.94 -12.41
C ILE A 543 6.18 -9.83 -10.99
N TYR A 544 6.70 -10.64 -10.10
CA TYR A 544 6.37 -10.64 -8.67
C TYR A 544 7.36 -9.83 -7.86
N THR A 545 6.89 -9.18 -6.80
CA THR A 545 7.76 -8.50 -5.83
C THR A 545 8.21 -9.41 -4.68
N VAL A 546 7.46 -10.47 -4.37
CA VAL A 546 7.58 -11.24 -3.12
C VAL A 546 8.94 -11.96 -2.95
N ASP A 547 9.55 -12.40 -4.04
CA ASP A 547 10.76 -13.22 -4.01
C ASP A 547 12.04 -12.49 -4.41
N GLN A 548 11.94 -11.19 -4.73
CA GLN A 548 13.06 -10.42 -5.30
C GLN A 548 14.23 -10.22 -4.33
N LEU A 549 13.99 -10.30 -3.01
CA LEU A 549 15.00 -10.12 -1.97
C LEU A 549 15.37 -11.42 -1.25
N ASP A 550 14.94 -12.58 -1.77
CA ASP A 550 15.17 -13.88 -1.14
C ASP A 550 16.67 -14.19 -1.04
N PHE A 551 17.42 -13.79 -2.07
CA PHE A 551 18.88 -13.96 -2.11
C PHE A 551 19.61 -13.24 -0.96
N CYS A 552 19.03 -12.17 -0.39
CA CYS A 552 19.62 -11.42 0.71
C CYS A 552 19.61 -12.19 2.03
N LEU A 553 18.69 -13.14 2.17
CA LEU A 553 18.46 -13.92 3.38
C LEU A 553 18.87 -15.39 3.23
N HIS A 554 19.45 -15.77 2.09
CA HIS A 554 19.70 -17.16 1.75
C HIS A 554 21.11 -17.60 2.16
N VAL A 555 21.19 -18.20 3.34
CA VAL A 555 22.26 -19.10 3.81
C VAL A 555 21.55 -20.25 4.51
N GLY A 556 21.68 -21.48 3.98
CA GLY A 556 21.09 -22.68 4.58
C GLY A 556 19.55 -22.68 4.69
N ASP A 557 19.04 -23.55 5.58
CA ASP A 557 17.65 -23.51 6.05
C ASP A 557 17.61 -22.79 7.41
N PRO A 558 17.20 -21.51 7.43
CA PRO A 558 17.20 -20.73 8.66
C PRO A 558 16.19 -21.26 9.68
N ILE A 559 15.10 -21.89 9.24
CA ILE A 559 14.07 -22.40 10.14
C ILE A 559 14.60 -23.64 10.85
N ALA A 560 15.19 -24.58 10.10
CA ALA A 560 15.82 -25.76 10.69
C ALA A 560 16.94 -25.38 11.67
N SER A 561 17.79 -24.42 11.31
CA SER A 561 18.88 -23.95 12.16
C SER A 561 18.36 -23.32 13.47
N SER A 562 17.31 -22.50 13.39
CA SER A 562 16.66 -21.96 14.59
C SER A 562 16.02 -23.04 15.47
N THR A 563 15.43 -24.09 14.90
CA THR A 563 14.88 -25.21 15.68
C THR A 563 15.97 -25.96 16.44
N ILE A 564 17.07 -26.31 15.75
CA ILE A 564 18.21 -27.01 16.37
C ILE A 564 18.83 -26.15 17.49
N LEU A 565 18.95 -24.84 17.27
CA LEU A 565 19.45 -23.91 18.29
C LEU A 565 18.56 -23.88 19.55
N LEU A 566 17.24 -23.84 19.37
CA LEU A 566 16.29 -23.83 20.49
C LEU A 566 16.35 -25.14 21.29
N GLU A 567 16.47 -26.29 20.61
CA GLU A 567 16.67 -27.58 21.27
C GLU A 567 17.97 -27.62 22.11
N ALA A 568 19.07 -27.09 21.56
CA ALA A 568 20.34 -26.98 22.28
C ALA A 568 20.24 -26.07 23.52
N PHE A 569 19.56 -24.93 23.39
CA PHE A 569 19.32 -24.02 24.51
C PHE A 569 18.42 -24.63 25.59
N GLU A 570 17.32 -25.30 25.22
CA GLU A 570 16.46 -25.98 26.19
C GLU A 570 17.21 -27.06 26.97
N ALA A 571 18.09 -27.81 26.30
CA ALA A 571 18.94 -28.81 26.94
C ALA A 571 19.92 -28.16 27.94
N LEU A 572 20.57 -27.05 27.57
CA LEU A 572 21.45 -26.31 28.47
C LEU A 572 20.68 -25.70 29.65
N SER A 573 19.52 -25.09 29.41
CA SER A 573 18.66 -24.49 30.44
C SER A 573 18.24 -25.53 31.48
N LYS A 574 17.85 -26.74 31.05
CA LYS A 574 17.51 -27.84 31.97
C LYS A 574 18.72 -28.27 32.81
N ARG A 575 19.91 -28.37 32.21
CA ARG A 575 21.15 -28.70 32.95
C ARG A 575 21.48 -27.64 33.99
N LEU A 576 21.41 -26.36 33.64
CA LEU A 576 21.64 -25.25 34.57
C LEU A 576 20.66 -25.30 35.77
N GLN A 577 19.39 -25.58 35.53
CA GLN A 577 18.38 -25.67 36.60
C GLN A 577 18.54 -26.90 37.50
N LEU A 578 19.22 -27.96 37.03
CA LEU A 578 19.52 -29.17 37.80
C LEU A 578 20.82 -29.09 38.62
N LEU A 579 21.48 -27.92 38.63
CA LEU A 579 22.66 -27.70 39.46
C LEU A 579 22.27 -27.56 40.94
N ASP A 580 22.52 -28.61 41.72
CA ASP A 580 22.27 -28.62 43.17
C ASP A 580 23.51 -28.25 44.01
N ASP A 581 24.69 -28.18 43.40
CA ASP A 581 25.95 -27.94 44.11
C ASP A 581 26.38 -26.46 44.16
N ILE A 582 25.48 -25.55 43.77
CA ILE A 582 25.65 -24.09 43.83
C ILE A 582 24.94 -23.50 45.07
N PRO A 583 25.53 -22.49 45.75
CA PRO A 583 24.97 -21.96 47.02
C PRO A 583 23.58 -21.33 46.90
N LEU A 584 23.24 -20.79 45.73
CA LEU A 584 21.94 -20.24 45.40
C LEU A 584 21.47 -20.91 44.12
N ARG A 585 20.24 -21.45 44.14
CA ARG A 585 19.67 -22.10 42.96
C ARG A 585 19.43 -21.11 41.84
N ILE A 586 19.55 -21.58 40.61
CA ILE A 586 19.21 -20.79 39.42
C ILE A 586 17.69 -20.72 39.30
N SER A 587 17.14 -19.52 39.45
CA SER A 587 15.69 -19.27 39.40
C SER A 587 15.19 -19.09 37.97
N SER A 588 15.96 -18.44 37.11
CA SER A 588 15.62 -18.28 35.70
C SER A 588 16.82 -18.26 34.78
N VAL A 589 16.60 -18.75 33.55
CA VAL A 589 17.56 -18.76 32.44
C VAL A 589 16.85 -18.11 31.25
N GLN A 590 17.38 -17.01 30.74
CA GLN A 590 16.76 -16.24 29.68
C GLN A 590 17.73 -16.00 28.51
N PRO A 591 17.34 -16.27 27.27
CA PRO A 591 18.18 -15.99 26.11
C PRO A 591 18.20 -14.48 25.76
N LEU A 592 19.40 -13.94 25.51
CA LEU A 592 19.59 -12.54 25.12
C LEU A 592 19.93 -12.36 23.64
N HIS A 593 20.51 -13.38 23.00
CA HIS A 593 20.95 -13.27 21.60
C HIS A 593 19.76 -13.14 20.63
N PRO A 594 19.84 -12.30 19.56
CA PRO A 594 18.79 -12.11 18.55
C PRO A 594 18.36 -13.40 17.84
N ALA A 595 19.23 -14.41 17.79
CA ALA A 595 18.91 -15.71 17.19
C ALA A 595 17.72 -16.41 17.89
N PHE A 596 17.62 -16.32 19.22
CA PHE A 596 16.54 -16.97 19.98
C PHE A 596 15.17 -16.33 19.76
N ARG A 597 15.17 -15.05 19.42
CA ARG A 597 13.96 -14.30 19.03
C ARG A 597 13.72 -14.27 17.52
N GLN A 598 14.41 -15.10 16.74
CA GLN A 598 14.30 -15.19 15.27
C GLN A 598 14.59 -13.87 14.52
N MET A 599 15.40 -12.99 15.11
CA MET A 599 15.78 -11.68 14.56
C MET A 599 17.20 -11.64 13.98
N ALA A 600 17.98 -12.70 14.17
CA ALA A 600 19.31 -12.82 13.56
C ALA A 600 19.20 -12.91 12.03
N VAL A 601 19.99 -12.11 11.31
CA VAL A 601 19.97 -12.08 9.82
C VAL A 601 20.20 -13.49 9.27
N PHE A 602 21.24 -14.14 9.77
CA PHE A 602 21.56 -15.54 9.54
C PHE A 602 21.53 -16.24 10.90
N PRO A 603 20.58 -17.16 11.15
CA PRO A 603 20.62 -17.97 12.35
C PRO A 603 21.96 -18.71 12.43
N PRO A 604 22.58 -18.79 13.63
CA PRO A 604 23.85 -19.48 13.79
C PRO A 604 23.64 -20.96 13.48
N GLU A 605 24.57 -21.53 12.73
CA GLU A 605 24.63 -22.97 12.47
C GLU A 605 25.60 -23.64 13.46
N PRO A 606 25.41 -24.94 13.76
CA PRO A 606 26.34 -25.68 14.61
C PRO A 606 27.78 -25.62 14.06
N HIS A 607 28.68 -25.04 14.85
CA HIS A 607 30.07 -24.84 14.49
C HIS A 607 30.92 -26.08 14.86
N PRO A 608 31.75 -26.62 13.93
CA PRO A 608 32.56 -27.82 14.20
C PRO A 608 33.50 -27.69 15.41
N LEU A 609 34.00 -26.48 15.71
CA LEU A 609 34.88 -26.21 16.86
C LEU A 609 34.14 -26.02 18.19
N ALA A 610 32.81 -25.96 18.19
CA ALA A 610 31.98 -25.80 19.39
C ALA A 610 31.29 -27.11 19.81
N TYR A 611 31.75 -28.24 19.29
CA TYR A 611 31.37 -29.56 19.78
C TYR A 611 32.31 -30.00 20.89
N ASP A 612 31.78 -30.76 21.84
CA ASP A 612 32.61 -31.47 22.80
C ASP A 612 33.53 -32.47 22.07
N ASN A 613 34.74 -32.69 22.59
CA ASN A 613 35.77 -33.58 22.05
C ASN A 613 35.32 -35.06 21.86
N SER A 614 34.09 -35.40 22.25
CA SER A 614 33.48 -36.72 22.11
C SER A 614 32.90 -36.99 20.72
N VAL A 615 32.70 -35.97 19.87
CA VAL A 615 32.09 -36.13 18.54
C VAL A 615 33.15 -35.96 17.45
N ALA A 616 33.47 -37.05 16.72
CA ALA A 616 34.38 -37.01 15.58
C ALA A 616 33.72 -36.35 14.37
N ILE A 617 33.88 -35.03 14.23
CA ILE A 617 33.31 -34.25 13.12
C ILE A 617 34.39 -34.03 12.06
N LYS A 618 34.05 -34.32 10.80
CA LYS A 618 34.88 -33.93 9.65
C LYS A 618 34.91 -32.41 9.56
N ILE A 619 36.02 -31.81 9.98
CA ILE A 619 36.25 -30.36 9.88
C ILE A 619 36.36 -30.01 8.38
N PRO A 620 35.52 -29.10 7.86
CA PRO A 620 35.63 -28.59 6.50
C PRO A 620 37.01 -27.96 6.21
N LYS A 621 37.40 -27.83 4.94
CA LYS A 621 38.70 -27.23 4.54
C LYS A 621 38.85 -25.76 4.95
N PHE A 622 37.73 -25.04 5.12
CA PHE A 622 37.67 -23.67 5.60
C PHE A 622 36.63 -23.60 6.71
N VAL A 623 37.06 -23.18 7.90
CA VAL A 623 36.22 -23.00 9.08
C VAL A 623 36.55 -21.63 9.65
N ASP A 624 35.53 -20.85 10.01
CA ASP A 624 35.75 -19.57 10.66
C ASP A 624 36.39 -19.83 12.03
N SER A 625 37.45 -19.10 12.35
CA SER A 625 38.08 -19.18 13.67
C SER A 625 37.30 -18.40 14.73
N CYS A 626 36.43 -17.48 14.30
CA CYS A 626 35.61 -16.65 15.19
C CYS A 626 34.23 -17.28 15.38
N ILE A 627 34.01 -17.89 16.54
CA ILE A 627 32.71 -18.45 16.93
C ILE A 627 31.88 -17.34 17.56
N ASP A 628 30.67 -17.11 17.04
CA ASP A 628 29.72 -16.17 17.62
C ASP A 628 29.17 -16.69 18.97
N THR A 629 29.21 -15.86 20.00
CA THR A 629 28.83 -16.24 21.36
C THR A 629 27.38 -15.86 21.65
N LEU A 630 26.58 -16.84 22.06
CA LEU A 630 25.15 -16.68 22.30
C LEU A 630 24.90 -16.33 23.77
N GLY A 631 24.69 -15.04 24.04
CA GLY A 631 24.44 -14.53 25.39
C GLY A 631 23.16 -15.08 26.04
N ILE A 632 23.29 -15.52 27.29
CA ILE A 632 22.24 -16.06 28.17
C ILE A 632 22.34 -15.35 29.53
N LEU A 633 21.20 -14.89 30.03
CA LEU A 633 21.05 -14.31 31.35
C LEU A 633 20.62 -15.36 32.36
N ILE A 634 21.27 -15.37 33.50
CA ILE A 634 20.96 -16.21 34.65
C ILE A 634 20.52 -15.32 35.81
N LYS A 635 19.40 -15.66 36.46
CA LYS A 635 19.03 -15.12 37.75
C LYS A 635 19.11 -16.21 38.81
N LEU A 636 19.64 -15.84 39.96
CA LEU A 636 19.70 -16.70 41.14
C LEU A 636 18.45 -16.48 42.00
N GLU A 637 18.19 -17.38 42.95
CA GLU A 637 17.13 -17.18 43.94
C GLU A 637 17.40 -15.96 44.84
N GLY A 638 16.34 -15.38 45.39
CA GLY A 638 16.44 -14.21 46.25
C GLY A 638 17.20 -14.53 47.54
N SER A 639 18.20 -13.72 47.87
CA SER A 639 18.97 -13.84 49.12
C SER A 639 19.18 -12.48 49.78
N GLY A 640 19.08 -12.45 51.11
CA GLY A 640 19.40 -11.24 51.90
C GLY A 640 20.90 -10.95 51.98
N ASN A 641 21.73 -11.98 51.79
CA ASN A 641 23.16 -12.01 52.07
C ASN A 641 24.04 -11.37 50.99
N TRP A 642 23.43 -10.79 49.95
CA TRP A 642 24.19 -10.07 48.93
C TRP A 642 24.87 -8.82 49.51
N PRO A 643 26.14 -8.55 49.15
CA PRO A 643 26.86 -7.36 49.60
C PRO A 643 26.15 -6.04 49.26
N LEU A 644 26.50 -4.98 49.98
CA LEU A 644 25.96 -3.62 49.76
C LEU A 644 26.79 -2.80 48.76
N ASP A 645 28.06 -3.16 48.57
CA ASP A 645 28.98 -2.50 47.64
C ASP A 645 28.88 -3.11 46.24
N SER A 646 28.81 -2.25 45.22
CA SER A 646 28.75 -2.62 43.81
C SER A 646 29.94 -3.47 43.38
N GLU A 647 31.16 -3.13 43.80
CA GLU A 647 32.36 -3.88 43.38
C GLU A 647 32.39 -5.28 43.98
N VAL A 648 31.95 -5.42 45.24
CA VAL A 648 31.86 -6.71 45.94
C VAL A 648 30.74 -7.56 45.36
N ILE A 649 29.64 -6.96 44.90
CA ILE A 649 28.58 -7.67 44.16
C ILE A 649 29.14 -8.31 42.89
N GLU A 650 29.92 -7.57 42.09
CA GLU A 650 30.54 -8.11 40.87
C GLU A 650 31.50 -9.28 41.17
N LYS A 651 32.36 -9.15 42.19
CA LYS A 651 33.23 -10.27 42.61
C LYS A 651 32.44 -11.48 43.10
N THR A 652 31.31 -11.25 43.77
CA THR A 652 30.42 -12.32 44.21
C THR A 652 29.79 -13.04 43.02
N LYS A 653 29.34 -12.31 41.98
CA LYS A 653 28.87 -12.91 40.73
C LYS A 653 29.96 -13.73 40.04
N ALA A 654 31.19 -13.22 39.97
CA ALA A 654 32.32 -13.95 39.41
C ALA A 654 32.57 -15.28 40.16
N ALA A 655 32.43 -15.29 41.50
CA ALA A 655 32.54 -16.50 42.30
C ALA A 655 31.43 -17.52 41.98
N PHE A 656 30.18 -17.06 41.81
CA PHE A 656 29.07 -17.92 41.36
C PHE A 656 29.32 -18.48 39.96
N LEU A 657 29.76 -17.64 39.01
CA LEU A 657 30.11 -18.04 37.65
C LEU A 657 31.22 -19.11 37.63
N LEU A 658 32.29 -18.92 38.41
CA LEU A 658 33.36 -19.91 38.56
C LEU A 658 32.85 -21.25 39.10
N LYS A 659 31.93 -21.21 40.08
CA LYS A 659 31.33 -22.43 40.63
C LYS A 659 30.44 -23.12 39.60
N ILE A 660 29.57 -22.39 38.90
CA ILE A 660 28.73 -22.91 37.81
C ILE A 660 29.59 -23.58 36.73
N CYS A 661 30.69 -22.93 36.33
CA CYS A 661 31.65 -23.48 35.36
C CYS A 661 32.20 -24.86 35.82
N LYS A 662 32.69 -24.95 37.06
CA LYS A 662 33.19 -26.21 37.63
C LYS A 662 32.10 -27.29 37.72
N SER A 663 30.89 -26.91 38.08
CA SER A 663 29.76 -27.83 38.20
C SER A 663 29.33 -28.37 36.83
N LEU A 664 29.28 -27.52 35.80
CA LEU A 664 28.96 -27.95 34.43
C LEU A 664 30.01 -28.93 33.87
N GLN A 665 31.30 -28.65 34.13
CA GLN A 665 32.40 -29.55 33.78
C GLN A 665 32.31 -30.89 34.55
N GLY A 666 32.02 -30.85 35.86
CA GLY A 666 31.97 -32.03 36.71
C GLY A 666 30.76 -32.93 36.48
N CYS A 667 29.57 -32.36 36.31
CA CYS A 667 28.32 -33.11 36.19
C CYS A 667 28.05 -33.62 34.77
N TRP A 668 28.43 -32.86 33.74
CA TRP A 668 28.10 -33.16 32.34
C TRP A 668 29.29 -33.19 31.39
N GLY A 669 30.53 -32.96 31.85
CA GLY A 669 31.73 -33.02 31.01
C GLY A 669 31.81 -31.94 29.93
N LEU A 670 31.06 -30.85 30.08
CA LEU A 670 31.01 -29.75 29.11
C LEU A 670 32.31 -28.95 29.11
N TYR A 671 32.74 -28.47 27.93
CA TYR A 671 33.82 -27.50 27.86
C TYR A 671 33.33 -26.10 28.27
N CYS A 672 33.85 -25.59 29.38
CA CYS A 672 33.49 -24.29 29.92
C CYS A 672 34.74 -23.44 30.23
N THR A 673 34.71 -22.15 29.93
CA THR A 673 35.75 -21.18 30.30
C THR A 673 35.13 -20.00 31.03
N ALA A 674 35.58 -19.73 32.26
CA ALA A 674 35.07 -18.64 33.07
C ALA A 674 35.96 -17.39 32.95
N SER A 675 35.34 -16.23 32.91
CA SER A 675 35.96 -14.90 33.05
C SER A 675 35.36 -14.17 34.26
N GLU A 676 35.76 -12.91 34.48
CA GLU A 676 35.23 -12.10 35.58
C GLU A 676 33.72 -11.80 35.44
N HIS A 677 33.22 -11.67 34.20
CA HIS A 677 31.86 -11.21 33.92
C HIS A 677 30.98 -12.23 33.21
N GLU A 678 31.56 -13.33 32.72
CA GLU A 678 30.84 -14.34 31.94
C GLU A 678 31.45 -15.74 32.03
N VAL A 679 30.65 -16.76 31.72
CA VAL A 679 31.12 -18.13 31.48
C VAL A 679 30.72 -18.56 30.09
N ASN A 680 31.71 -18.89 29.26
CA ASN A 680 31.48 -19.45 27.93
C ASN A 680 31.38 -20.97 28.01
N VAL A 681 30.33 -21.55 27.44
CA VAL A 681 30.02 -22.98 27.44
C VAL A 681 29.89 -23.44 25.99
N LEU A 682 30.68 -24.44 25.59
CA LEU A 682 30.53 -25.08 24.28
C LEU A 682 29.60 -26.28 24.42
N MET A 683 28.52 -26.32 23.64
CA MET A 683 27.56 -27.43 23.67
C MET A 683 26.82 -27.53 22.34
N ALA A 684 26.72 -28.76 21.81
CA ALA A 684 25.96 -29.08 20.60
C ALA A 684 26.34 -28.25 19.35
N GLY A 685 27.60 -27.80 19.26
CA GLY A 685 28.07 -26.96 18.17
C GLY A 685 27.81 -25.46 18.38
N TYR A 686 27.40 -25.02 19.57
CA TYR A 686 27.19 -23.61 19.88
C TYR A 686 28.05 -23.16 21.06
N ALA A 687 28.47 -21.89 21.05
CA ALA A 687 29.11 -21.25 22.18
C ALA A 687 28.09 -20.36 22.91
N PHE A 688 27.77 -20.68 24.16
CA PHE A 688 26.84 -19.91 24.99
C PHE A 688 27.60 -19.09 26.03
N SER A 689 27.35 -17.79 26.14
CA SER A 689 27.93 -16.93 27.17
C SER A 689 26.92 -16.70 28.29
N LEU A 690 27.24 -17.09 29.52
CA LEU A 690 26.37 -17.00 30.69
C LEU A 690 26.71 -15.76 31.52
N HIS A 691 25.71 -14.90 31.78
CA HIS A 691 25.84 -13.70 32.61
C HIS A 691 24.88 -13.72 33.80
N ILE A 692 25.27 -13.16 34.95
CA ILE A 692 24.40 -13.07 36.13
C ILE A 692 23.88 -11.63 36.28
N LEU A 693 22.55 -11.47 36.30
CA LEU A 693 21.90 -10.21 36.68
C LEU A 693 21.35 -10.31 38.10
N HIS A 694 21.64 -9.28 38.91
CA HIS A 694 21.11 -9.16 40.26
C HIS A 694 20.33 -7.84 40.42
N GLU A 695 19.22 -7.81 41.15
CA GLU A 695 18.34 -6.63 41.20
C GLU A 695 18.92 -5.47 42.02
N ARG A 696 19.71 -5.76 43.08
CA ARG A 696 20.27 -4.70 43.94
C ARG A 696 21.26 -3.79 43.23
N SER A 697 22.00 -4.30 42.24
CA SER A 697 22.94 -3.47 41.47
C SER A 697 22.23 -2.41 40.62
N LEU A 698 21.00 -2.68 40.16
CA LEU A 698 20.17 -1.69 39.47
C LEU A 698 19.71 -0.56 40.40
N ASN A 699 19.39 -0.86 41.66
CA ASN A 699 18.95 0.13 42.64
C ASN A 699 20.08 1.05 43.12
N LEU A 700 21.31 0.53 43.25
CA LEU A 700 22.48 1.33 43.59
C LEU A 700 22.81 2.36 42.50
N ILE A 701 22.55 2.04 41.23
CA ILE A 701 22.74 2.93 40.08
C ILE A 701 21.73 4.09 40.11
N ARG A 702 20.47 3.87 40.53
CA ARG A 702 19.46 4.93 40.65
C ARG A 702 19.80 5.96 41.74
N ASN A 703 20.48 5.54 42.81
CA ASN A 703 20.81 6.38 43.96
C ASN A 703 22.10 7.21 43.78
N GLN A 704 22.94 6.91 42.78
CA GLN A 704 24.22 7.59 42.53
C GLN A 704 24.15 8.72 41.50
N VAL A 705 22.95 9.11 41.04
CA VAL A 705 22.71 10.14 39.99
C VAL A 705 23.22 11.56 40.37
N GLY A 706 23.79 11.75 41.57
CA GLY A 706 24.34 13.02 42.04
C GLY A 706 25.86 13.20 41.93
N ASN A 707 26.68 12.17 41.71
CA ASN A 707 28.15 12.30 41.69
C ASN A 707 28.80 11.58 40.49
N GLU A 708 29.68 12.30 39.80
CA GLU A 708 30.23 12.05 38.46
C GLU A 708 30.95 10.69 38.26
N ILE A 709 30.83 10.13 37.04
CA ILE A 709 31.93 9.84 36.09
C ILE A 709 31.29 9.47 34.74
N ARG A 710 31.56 10.29 33.71
CA ARG A 710 31.28 9.97 32.30
C ARG A 710 32.08 8.72 31.92
N GLY A 711 31.41 7.60 31.60
CA GLY A 711 32.03 6.52 30.83
C GLY A 711 31.94 5.08 31.37
N LYS A 712 31.49 4.82 32.60
CA LYS A 712 31.24 3.43 33.03
C LYS A 712 29.89 2.94 32.50
N ARG A 713 29.90 2.15 31.43
CA ARG A 713 28.75 1.30 31.05
C ARG A 713 28.57 0.28 32.16
N TYR A 714 27.48 0.39 32.91
CA TYR A 714 27.11 -0.59 33.92
C TYR A 714 26.53 -1.80 33.20
N LEU A 715 27.30 -2.89 33.13
CA LEU A 715 26.95 -4.14 32.45
C LEU A 715 25.55 -4.64 32.83
N ASP A 716 25.17 -4.55 34.10
CA ASP A 716 23.83 -4.94 34.58
C ASP A 716 22.68 -4.13 34.00
N LYS A 717 22.89 -2.82 33.76
CA LYS A 717 21.86 -1.97 33.15
C LYS A 717 21.65 -2.37 31.69
N GLU A 718 22.73 -2.68 30.97
CA GLU A 718 22.67 -3.20 29.60
C GLU A 718 22.00 -4.57 29.53
N LEU A 719 22.38 -5.49 30.43
CA LEU A 719 21.75 -6.81 30.56
C LEU A 719 20.26 -6.71 30.90
N PHE A 720 19.87 -5.78 31.78
CA PHE A 720 18.48 -5.51 32.09
C PHE A 720 17.71 -5.06 30.84
N PHE A 721 18.22 -4.06 30.10
CA PHE A 721 17.58 -3.60 28.86
C PHE A 721 17.45 -4.71 27.82
N ARG A 722 18.51 -5.49 27.56
CA ARG A 722 18.47 -6.64 26.64
C ARG A 722 17.47 -7.70 27.09
N SER A 723 17.36 -7.95 28.40
CA SER A 723 16.40 -8.91 28.95
C SER A 723 14.95 -8.49 28.70
N GLN A 724 14.63 -7.22 28.97
CA GLN A 724 13.28 -6.68 28.74
C GLN A 724 12.96 -6.63 27.25
N HIS A 725 13.89 -6.15 26.44
CA HIS A 725 13.78 -6.12 24.99
C HIS A 725 13.53 -7.51 24.40
N SER A 726 14.37 -8.50 24.72
CA SER A 726 14.24 -9.87 24.23
C SER A 726 12.89 -10.49 24.60
N SER A 727 12.40 -10.25 25.82
CA SER A 727 11.08 -10.74 26.25
C SER A 727 9.94 -10.10 25.46
N MET A 728 9.94 -8.77 25.32
CA MET A 728 8.87 -8.05 24.63
C MET A 728 8.84 -8.35 23.13
N ILE A 729 9.99 -8.41 22.48
CA ILE A 729 10.09 -8.74 21.05
C ILE A 729 9.63 -10.17 20.76
N ASN A 730 9.96 -11.14 21.64
CA ASN A 730 9.43 -12.49 21.52
C ASN A 730 7.89 -12.51 21.60
N GLY A 731 7.30 -11.74 22.51
CA GLY A 731 5.85 -11.55 22.57
C GLY A 731 5.28 -10.97 21.27
N LEU A 732 5.94 -9.96 20.71
CA LEU A 732 5.55 -9.34 19.44
C LEU A 732 5.61 -10.32 18.26
N LEU A 733 6.64 -11.16 18.19
CA LEU A 733 6.78 -12.19 17.16
C LEU A 733 5.62 -13.19 17.20
N GLY A 734 5.17 -13.57 18.41
CA GLY A 734 3.99 -14.43 18.59
C GLY A 734 2.70 -13.80 18.04
N ARG A 735 2.57 -12.48 18.15
CA ARG A 735 1.43 -11.72 17.59
C ARG A 735 1.55 -11.51 16.08
N TYR A 736 2.77 -11.31 15.56
CA TYR A 736 3.03 -10.99 14.16
C TYR A 736 4.14 -11.87 13.55
N PRO A 737 3.79 -13.03 12.96
CA PRO A 737 4.78 -13.97 12.43
C PRO A 737 5.67 -13.43 11.29
N SER A 738 5.21 -12.41 10.55
CA SER A 738 6.00 -11.79 9.47
C SER A 738 7.14 -10.90 10.00
N TYR A 739 7.06 -10.46 11.27
CA TYR A 739 7.96 -9.47 11.88
C TYR A 739 9.43 -9.86 11.76
N GLY A 740 9.80 -11.10 12.13
CA GLY A 740 11.18 -11.55 12.08
C GLY A 740 11.80 -11.48 10.69
N SER A 741 11.04 -11.85 9.67
CA SER A 741 11.52 -11.77 8.28
C SER A 741 11.75 -10.33 7.80
N VAL A 742 10.98 -9.35 8.30
CA VAL A 742 11.17 -7.92 8.00
C VAL A 742 12.42 -7.38 8.71
N VAL A 743 12.59 -7.70 9.99
CA VAL A 743 13.76 -7.30 10.77
C VAL A 743 15.05 -7.80 10.12
N ARG A 744 15.07 -9.06 9.70
CA ARG A 744 16.24 -9.65 9.02
C ARG A 744 16.60 -8.89 7.74
N LEU A 745 15.62 -8.48 6.93
CA LEU A 745 15.87 -7.63 5.76
C LEU A 745 16.37 -6.24 6.16
N ALA A 746 15.76 -5.62 7.16
CA ALA A 746 16.16 -4.30 7.65
C ALA A 746 17.61 -4.31 8.16
N LYS A 747 17.97 -5.25 9.03
CA LYS A 747 19.35 -5.43 9.53
C LYS A 747 20.34 -5.69 8.40
N ARG A 748 19.98 -6.55 7.43
CA ARG A 748 20.82 -6.83 6.25
C ARG A 748 21.06 -5.57 5.43
N TRP A 749 20.02 -4.76 5.23
CA TRP A 749 20.12 -3.50 4.50
C TRP A 749 20.99 -2.48 5.23
N VAL A 750 20.77 -2.25 6.53
CA VAL A 750 21.58 -1.35 7.37
C VAL A 750 23.05 -1.75 7.34
N SER A 751 23.34 -3.04 7.49
CA SER A 751 24.71 -3.58 7.44
C SER A 751 25.34 -3.40 6.06
N SER A 752 24.59 -3.62 4.98
CA SER A 752 25.11 -3.42 3.61
C SER A 752 25.44 -1.96 3.27
N HIS A 753 24.89 -1.01 4.03
CA HIS A 753 25.18 0.43 3.91
C HIS A 753 26.20 0.91 4.97
N LEU A 754 26.85 -0.02 5.68
CA LEU A 754 27.87 0.27 6.69
C LEU A 754 27.35 1.09 7.89
N PHE A 755 26.06 0.94 8.22
CA PHE A 755 25.44 1.60 9.36
C PHE A 755 25.37 0.72 10.62
N SER A 756 25.84 -0.52 10.57
CA SER A 756 25.79 -1.47 11.69
C SER A 756 26.61 -1.02 12.91
N SER A 757 27.61 -0.17 12.73
CA SER A 757 28.36 0.44 13.84
C SER A 757 27.65 1.62 14.50
N PHE A 758 26.63 2.18 13.84
CA PHE A 758 25.90 3.36 14.29
C PHE A 758 24.51 3.05 14.86
N LEU A 759 23.90 1.96 14.38
CA LEU A 759 22.58 1.51 14.81
C LEU A 759 22.70 0.11 15.41
N GLU A 760 22.44 0.01 16.71
CA GLU A 760 22.38 -1.28 17.40
C GLU A 760 21.21 -2.13 16.87
N GLU A 761 21.33 -3.45 16.96
CA GLU A 761 20.34 -4.38 16.42
C GLU A 761 18.96 -4.19 17.04
N GLU A 762 18.92 -3.94 18.35
CA GLU A 762 17.72 -3.67 19.13
C GLU A 762 17.00 -2.39 18.66
N ALA A 763 17.75 -1.35 18.24
CA ALA A 763 17.16 -0.14 17.68
C ALA A 763 16.42 -0.45 16.36
N ILE A 764 17.03 -1.27 15.49
CA ILE A 764 16.41 -1.69 14.22
C ILE A 764 15.16 -2.53 14.49
N GLU A 765 15.21 -3.42 15.48
CA GLU A 765 14.06 -4.22 15.93
C GLU A 765 12.89 -3.32 16.38
N LEU A 766 13.16 -2.27 17.17
CA LEU A 766 12.15 -1.30 17.61
C LEU A 766 11.57 -0.46 16.46
N LEU A 767 12.41 -0.02 15.52
CA LEU A 767 11.96 0.70 14.33
C LEU A 767 11.00 -0.13 13.49
N VAL A 768 11.29 -1.42 13.31
CA VAL A 768 10.37 -2.34 12.63
C VAL A 768 9.13 -2.60 13.47
N ALA A 769 9.26 -2.74 14.80
CA ALA A 769 8.14 -2.99 15.70
C ALA A 769 7.10 -1.86 15.61
N TYR A 770 7.56 -0.60 15.49
CA TYR A 770 6.70 0.55 15.28
C TYR A 770 5.75 0.37 14.08
N LEU A 771 6.21 -0.23 12.97
CA LEU A 771 5.39 -0.45 11.77
C LEU A 771 4.20 -1.41 12.00
N TYR A 772 4.33 -2.30 12.99
CA TYR A 772 3.29 -3.26 13.37
C TYR A 772 2.34 -2.71 14.43
N LEU A 773 2.88 -1.92 15.37
CA LEU A 773 2.13 -1.36 16.49
C LEU A 773 1.37 -0.09 16.10
N ARG A 774 1.95 0.74 15.24
CA ARG A 774 1.36 1.98 14.70
C ARG A 774 1.35 1.94 13.17
N PRO A 775 0.51 1.09 12.57
CA PRO A 775 0.55 0.85 11.13
C PRO A 775 -0.04 1.99 10.27
N PHE A 776 -0.76 2.96 10.86
CA PHE A 776 -1.46 4.00 10.10
C PHE A 776 -0.52 4.83 9.21
N PRO A 777 -0.97 5.26 8.01
CA PRO A 777 -2.23 4.94 7.35
C PRO A 777 -2.27 3.56 6.66
N PHE A 778 -1.21 2.75 6.77
CA PHE A 778 -1.14 1.39 6.24
C PHE A 778 -1.77 0.35 7.20
N HIS A 779 -1.62 -0.93 6.88
CA HIS A 779 -1.95 -2.05 7.76
C HIS A 779 -0.70 -2.64 8.42
N ALA A 780 -0.82 -3.51 9.43
CA ALA A 780 0.34 -4.26 9.89
C ALA A 780 0.90 -5.11 8.73
N PRO A 781 2.22 -5.09 8.45
CA PRO A 781 2.78 -5.82 7.32
C PRO A 781 2.56 -7.34 7.42
N SER A 782 2.01 -7.98 6.38
CA SER A 782 1.89 -9.45 6.32
C SER A 782 2.93 -10.09 5.39
N SER A 783 3.82 -9.28 4.83
CA SER A 783 4.87 -9.69 3.90
C SER A 783 6.17 -8.97 4.22
N ARG A 784 7.29 -9.70 4.07
CA ARG A 784 8.62 -9.18 4.34
C ARG A 784 9.02 -8.01 3.45
N ILE A 785 8.59 -8.03 2.18
CA ILE A 785 8.90 -6.98 1.22
C ILE A 785 8.15 -5.69 1.56
N THR A 786 6.85 -5.79 1.85
CA THR A 786 6.03 -4.64 2.24
C THR A 786 6.47 -4.05 3.58
N GLY A 787 6.83 -4.89 4.56
CA GLY A 787 7.38 -4.42 5.82
C GLY A 787 8.73 -3.69 5.63
N PHE A 788 9.61 -4.25 4.80
CA PHE A 788 10.89 -3.62 4.47
C PHE A 788 10.71 -2.28 3.74
N LEU A 789 9.76 -2.20 2.81
CA LEU A 789 9.40 -0.96 2.12
C LEU A 789 8.96 0.14 3.08
N ARG A 790 8.10 -0.22 4.04
CA ARG A 790 7.60 0.73 5.05
C ARG A 790 8.70 1.11 6.05
N PHE A 791 9.65 0.22 6.34
CA PHE A 791 10.84 0.54 7.11
C PHE A 791 11.69 1.63 6.44
N LEU A 792 12.00 1.48 5.15
CA LEU A 792 12.74 2.51 4.40
C LEU A 792 12.00 3.84 4.38
N ARG A 793 10.67 3.79 4.24
CA ARG A 793 9.83 4.99 4.27
C ARG A 793 9.80 5.67 5.64
N LEU A 794 9.78 4.90 6.72
CA LEU A 794 9.88 5.44 8.07
C LEU A 794 11.20 6.20 8.23
N LEU A 795 12.31 5.58 7.84
CA LEU A 795 13.62 6.22 7.90
C LEU A 795 13.71 7.49 7.06
N SER A 796 13.09 7.52 5.88
CA SER A 796 13.17 8.67 4.97
C SER A 796 12.26 9.84 5.35
N ASN A 797 11.09 9.56 5.94
CA ASN A 797 10.03 10.56 6.10
C ASN A 797 9.75 10.95 7.55
N TYR A 798 10.24 10.18 8.53
CA TYR A 798 10.00 10.50 9.94
C TYR A 798 10.82 11.70 10.38
N ASP A 799 10.18 12.60 11.13
CA ASP A 799 10.82 13.81 11.65
C ASP A 799 11.54 13.53 12.98
N TRP A 800 12.77 13.02 12.86
CA TRP A 800 13.64 12.71 13.99
C TRP A 800 14.01 13.93 14.83
N ARG A 801 13.97 15.14 14.25
CA ARG A 801 14.41 16.38 14.91
C ARG A 801 13.36 16.87 15.90
N PHE A 802 12.10 16.81 15.53
CA PHE A 802 11.02 17.41 16.31
C PHE A 802 10.09 16.40 17.00
N SER A 803 10.25 15.10 16.74
CA SER A 803 9.38 14.07 17.33
C SER A 803 10.15 12.87 17.89
N PRO A 804 9.85 12.42 19.14
CA PRO A 804 10.33 11.15 19.65
C PRO A 804 9.52 9.98 19.09
N LEU A 805 10.19 8.87 18.78
CA LEU A 805 9.52 7.65 18.32
C LEU A 805 9.21 6.75 19.52
N ILE A 806 7.92 6.60 19.80
CA ILE A 806 7.41 5.87 20.97
C ILE A 806 6.93 4.47 20.52
N VAL A 807 7.57 3.44 21.06
CA VAL A 807 7.27 2.03 20.77
C VAL A 807 6.64 1.38 21.99
N ASP A 808 5.32 1.21 21.94
CA ASP A 808 4.54 0.57 22.98
C ASP A 808 4.12 -0.83 22.54
N ILE A 809 4.90 -1.85 22.94
CA ILE A 809 4.70 -3.22 22.47
C ILE A 809 3.44 -3.84 23.10
N ASN A 810 3.17 -3.52 24.36
CA ASN A 810 2.11 -4.12 25.16
C ASN A 810 0.90 -3.21 25.37
N GLU A 811 0.94 -1.96 24.90
CA GLU A 811 -0.08 -0.93 25.16
C GLU A 811 -0.14 -0.53 26.65
N ASP A 812 1.02 -0.49 27.31
CA ASP A 812 1.15 -0.23 28.76
C ASP A 812 1.35 1.26 29.09
N PHE A 813 1.64 2.13 28.12
CA PHE A 813 1.91 3.54 28.43
C PHE A 813 0.67 4.28 28.93
N THR A 814 0.88 5.04 30.00
CA THR A 814 -0.08 5.99 30.53
C THR A 814 0.16 7.40 29.97
N ALA A 815 -0.84 8.29 30.10
CA ALA A 815 -0.68 9.69 29.72
C ALA A 815 0.48 10.40 30.45
N GLN A 816 0.78 9.98 31.68
CA GLN A 816 1.91 10.52 32.45
C GLN A 816 3.26 10.09 31.85
N ASP A 817 3.36 8.85 31.38
CA ASP A 817 4.57 8.35 30.73
C ASP A 817 4.85 9.10 29.43
N GLU A 818 3.80 9.47 28.69
CA GLU A 818 3.95 10.28 27.47
C GLU A 818 4.47 11.69 27.76
N ILE A 819 4.01 12.31 28.86
CA ILE A 819 4.51 13.62 29.29
C ILE A 819 6.00 13.49 29.66
N GLU A 820 6.34 12.49 30.46
CA GLU A 820 7.73 12.21 30.86
C GLU A 820 8.65 11.99 29.65
N ILE A 821 8.21 11.22 28.66
CA ILE A 821 8.96 10.98 27.41
C ILE A 821 9.20 12.29 26.66
N ASN A 822 8.20 13.16 26.53
CA ASN A 822 8.35 14.43 25.84
C ASN A 822 9.25 15.40 26.59
N GLU A 823 9.18 15.45 27.92
CA GLU A 823 10.08 16.24 28.76
C GLU A 823 11.52 15.76 28.61
N ASN A 824 11.75 14.44 28.62
CA ASN A 824 13.06 13.84 28.37
C ASN A 824 13.58 14.17 26.96
N PHE A 825 12.72 14.07 25.95
CA PHE A 825 13.07 14.44 24.57
C PHE A 825 13.49 15.90 24.45
N ILE A 826 12.69 16.84 24.97
CA ILE A 826 13.00 18.28 24.95
C ILE A 826 14.30 18.56 25.71
N SER A 827 14.49 17.91 26.86
CA SER A 827 15.71 18.06 27.66
C SER A 827 16.95 17.56 26.92
N SER A 828 16.83 16.44 26.21
CA SER A 828 17.92 15.90 25.40
C SER A 828 18.35 16.90 24.30
N ARG A 829 17.39 17.51 23.60
CA ARG A 829 17.64 18.52 22.55
C ARG A 829 18.25 19.83 23.09
N LYS A 830 17.77 20.32 24.24
CA LYS A 830 18.34 21.51 24.90
C LYS A 830 19.76 21.30 25.39
N SER A 831 20.07 20.09 25.90
CA SER A 831 21.40 19.77 26.42
C SER A 831 22.49 19.75 25.34
N SER A 832 22.11 19.48 24.08
CA SER A 832 23.00 19.49 22.93
C SER A 832 23.24 20.89 22.33
N GLU A 833 22.30 21.84 22.47
CA GLU A 833 22.48 23.21 21.97
C GLU A 833 23.52 24.02 22.77
N GLY A 834 23.73 23.69 24.06
CA GLY A 834 24.62 24.44 24.95
C GLY A 834 26.07 23.94 25.03
N ASN A 835 26.38 22.74 24.52
CA ASN A 835 27.70 22.11 24.65
C ASN A 835 28.20 21.58 23.30
N THR A 836 29.14 22.29 22.67
CA THR A 836 29.72 21.98 21.35
C THR A 836 30.48 20.65 21.27
N GLN A 837 30.67 19.94 22.38
CA GLN A 837 31.35 18.64 22.47
C GLN A 837 30.41 17.44 22.59
N ILE A 838 29.10 17.64 22.79
CA ILE A 838 28.13 16.54 22.90
C ILE A 838 27.47 16.35 21.53
N LEU A 839 27.84 15.26 20.84
CA LEU A 839 27.16 14.83 19.61
C LEU A 839 25.66 14.71 19.89
N GLU A 840 24.85 15.48 19.16
CA GLU A 840 23.41 15.45 19.28
C GLU A 840 22.88 14.06 18.85
N PRO A 841 22.21 13.29 19.74
CA PRO A 841 21.60 12.03 19.36
C PRO A 841 20.46 12.34 18.40
N ALA A 842 20.58 11.86 17.16
CA ALA A 842 19.62 12.22 16.13
C ALA A 842 18.30 11.46 16.27
N MET A 843 18.35 10.20 16.75
CA MET A 843 17.16 9.39 17.04
C MET A 843 16.85 9.36 18.54
N PHE A 844 15.56 9.39 18.87
CA PHE A 844 15.06 9.19 20.23
C PHE A 844 14.01 8.07 20.19
N LEU A 845 14.35 6.90 20.78
CA LEU A 845 13.50 5.72 20.83
C LEU A 845 13.03 5.48 22.27
N ALA A 846 11.74 5.67 22.53
CA ALA A 846 11.16 5.43 23.84
C ALA A 846 10.40 4.09 23.88
N THR A 847 10.59 3.34 24.95
CA THR A 847 9.88 2.09 25.26
C THR A 847 9.45 2.07 26.73
N THR A 848 8.61 1.13 27.13
CA THR A 848 8.13 1.02 28.51
C THR A 848 9.25 0.76 29.52
N TYR A 849 10.33 0.10 29.10
CA TYR A 849 11.52 -0.15 29.92
C TYR A 849 12.61 0.94 29.79
N ASP A 850 12.49 1.84 28.81
CA ASP A 850 13.45 2.93 28.55
C ASP A 850 12.74 4.17 28.00
N LYS A 851 12.30 5.05 28.90
CA LYS A 851 11.58 6.30 28.56
C LYS A 851 12.51 7.45 28.19
N SER A 852 13.78 7.38 28.56
CA SER A 852 14.79 8.43 28.33
C SER A 852 15.66 8.15 27.11
N SER A 853 15.40 7.07 26.36
CA SER A 853 16.15 6.67 25.16
C SER A 853 17.63 6.43 25.44
N GLU A 854 17.93 5.88 26.62
CA GLU A 854 19.29 5.68 27.10
C GLU A 854 19.94 4.40 26.59
N ALA A 855 19.16 3.37 26.25
CA ALA A 855 19.67 2.05 25.93
C ALA A 855 20.34 2.00 24.56
N TRP A 856 19.60 2.38 23.51
CA TRP A 856 19.98 2.03 22.13
C TRP A 856 20.38 3.22 21.26
N THR A 857 19.96 4.44 21.60
CA THR A 857 20.15 5.63 20.74
C THR A 857 20.77 6.85 21.44
N LYS A 858 21.26 6.67 22.67
CA LYS A 858 21.82 7.76 23.48
C LYS A 858 23.03 8.47 22.86
N PHE A 859 23.91 7.71 22.22
CA PHE A 859 25.19 8.21 21.70
C PHE A 859 25.28 8.16 20.17
N SER A 860 24.45 7.35 19.53
CA SER A 860 24.47 7.08 18.10
C SER A 860 23.09 6.58 17.67
N PRO A 861 22.60 6.88 16.45
CA PRO A 861 23.28 7.61 15.36
C PRO A 861 23.35 9.12 15.58
N ASN A 862 24.40 9.76 15.05
CA ASN A 862 24.53 11.22 14.97
C ASN A 862 23.69 11.78 13.80
N VAL A 863 23.53 13.11 13.75
CA VAL A 863 22.72 13.79 12.72
C VAL A 863 23.17 13.44 11.31
N GLU A 864 24.47 13.42 11.04
CA GLU A 864 25.03 13.06 9.73
C GLU A 864 24.72 11.60 9.33
N ALA A 865 24.82 10.65 10.27
CA ALA A 865 24.48 9.25 10.00
C ALA A 865 22.98 9.08 9.76
N VAL A 866 22.11 9.80 10.47
CA VAL A 866 20.66 9.77 10.23
C VAL A 866 20.30 10.45 8.92
N GLU A 867 20.92 11.58 8.58
CA GLU A 867 20.71 12.26 7.30
C GLU A 867 21.21 11.43 6.13
N ARG A 868 22.38 10.78 6.25
CA ARG A 868 22.90 9.87 5.23
C ARG A 868 22.03 8.62 5.12
N ASN A 869 21.59 8.03 6.23
CA ASN A 869 20.71 6.87 6.24
C ASN A 869 19.32 7.23 5.70
N GLY A 870 18.79 8.40 6.03
CA GLY A 870 17.56 8.98 5.52
C GLY A 870 17.67 9.34 4.04
N CYS A 871 18.82 9.81 3.55
CA CYS A 871 19.11 10.02 2.14
C CYS A 871 19.24 8.69 1.39
N CYS A 872 19.95 7.69 1.92
CA CYS A 872 20.04 6.37 1.31
C CYS A 872 18.67 5.66 1.29
N SER A 873 17.89 5.80 2.36
CA SER A 873 16.51 5.31 2.45
C SER A 873 15.60 6.08 1.51
N GLY A 874 15.76 7.41 1.43
CA GLY A 874 15.03 8.28 0.53
C GLY A 874 15.36 8.02 -0.93
N ILE A 875 16.62 7.70 -1.27
CA ILE A 875 17.04 7.19 -2.57
C ILE A 875 16.46 5.80 -2.79
N GLY A 876 16.45 4.91 -1.80
CA GLY A 876 15.79 3.61 -1.89
C GLY A 876 14.30 3.72 -2.18
N VAL A 877 13.59 4.59 -1.44
CA VAL A 877 12.18 4.91 -1.60
C VAL A 877 11.93 5.66 -2.91
N ALA A 878 12.79 6.56 -3.35
CA ALA A 878 12.65 7.31 -4.60
C ALA A 878 13.02 6.46 -5.82
N VAL A 879 14.00 5.57 -5.72
CA VAL A 879 14.32 4.55 -6.72
C VAL A 879 13.23 3.50 -6.76
N GLN A 880 12.57 3.19 -5.65
CA GLN A 880 11.47 2.22 -5.62
C GLN A 880 10.09 2.84 -5.93
N ALA A 881 9.87 4.12 -5.66
CA ALA A 881 8.72 4.90 -6.09
C ALA A 881 8.88 5.31 -7.57
N GLY A 882 10.10 5.64 -7.98
CA GLY A 882 10.54 5.77 -9.36
C GLY A 882 10.48 4.43 -10.09
N LYS A 883 10.83 3.32 -9.44
CA LYS A 883 10.59 1.96 -9.97
C LYS A 883 9.15 1.51 -9.82
N ALA A 884 8.31 2.07 -8.95
CA ALA A 884 6.87 1.87 -8.91
C ALA A 884 6.21 2.62 -10.07
N MET A 885 6.77 3.79 -10.45
CA MET A 885 6.51 4.49 -11.71
C MET A 885 7.05 3.72 -12.94
N VAL A 886 8.23 3.09 -12.88
CA VAL A 886 8.76 2.23 -13.97
C VAL A 886 8.03 0.88 -14.03
N PHE A 887 7.55 0.37 -12.89
CA PHE A 887 6.57 -0.72 -12.78
C PHE A 887 5.24 -0.32 -13.45
N ALA A 888 5.01 0.98 -13.70
CA ALA A 888 3.87 1.46 -14.47
C ALA A 888 4.19 1.82 -15.94
N HIS A 889 5.45 2.11 -16.36
CA HIS A 889 5.70 2.66 -17.71
C HIS A 889 6.88 2.14 -18.56
N GLU A 890 7.89 1.41 -18.07
CA GLU A 890 8.99 0.98 -18.98
C GLU A 890 9.62 -0.39 -18.69
N ARG A 891 10.04 -1.07 -19.77
CA ARG A 891 10.84 -2.30 -19.80
C ARG A 891 12.28 -1.98 -19.41
N THR A 892 12.66 -2.11 -18.14
CA THR A 892 14.08 -2.32 -17.84
C THR A 892 14.29 -3.15 -16.58
N ARG A 893 15.12 -4.18 -16.77
CA ARG A 893 15.54 -5.20 -15.82
C ARG A 893 16.07 -4.58 -14.52
N LEU A 894 15.81 -5.28 -13.42
CA LEU A 894 16.42 -5.14 -12.09
C LEU A 894 17.97 -5.24 -12.07
N THR A 895 18.65 -5.24 -13.22
CA THR A 895 20.07 -5.60 -13.34
C THR A 895 21.07 -4.49 -13.01
N GLY A 896 20.66 -3.22 -12.95
CA GLY A 896 21.60 -2.12 -12.66
C GLY A 896 22.11 -2.08 -11.21
N TRP A 897 21.34 -2.62 -10.25
CA TRP A 897 21.79 -2.76 -8.85
C TRP A 897 22.52 -4.09 -8.60
N LEU A 898 22.41 -5.04 -9.55
CA LEU A 898 22.97 -6.39 -9.45
C LEU A 898 24.30 -6.56 -10.21
N SER A 899 24.65 -5.68 -11.16
CA SER A 899 25.94 -5.75 -11.86
C SER A 899 27.10 -5.39 -10.94
N ASP A 900 26.92 -4.36 -10.11
CA ASP A 900 27.97 -3.90 -9.19
C ASP A 900 28.19 -4.92 -8.06
N TYR A 901 27.12 -5.62 -7.66
CA TYR A 901 27.19 -6.71 -6.69
C TYR A 901 27.83 -8.00 -7.25
N ARG A 902 27.71 -8.27 -8.57
CA ARG A 902 28.41 -9.39 -9.22
C ARG A 902 29.90 -9.12 -9.41
N GLN A 903 30.31 -7.86 -9.59
CA GLN A 903 31.74 -7.52 -9.64
C GLN A 903 32.42 -7.59 -8.28
N LEU A 904 31.71 -7.27 -7.18
CA LEU A 904 32.24 -7.46 -5.82
C LEU A 904 32.38 -8.93 -5.40
N LYS A 905 31.57 -9.84 -5.96
CA LYS A 905 31.70 -11.29 -5.75
C LYS A 905 32.83 -11.96 -6.55
N LEU A 906 33.53 -11.21 -7.41
CA LEU A 906 34.74 -11.64 -8.11
C LEU A 906 36.01 -11.10 -7.43
N LEU A 907 35.88 -10.35 -6.33
CA LEU A 907 36.96 -9.77 -5.53
C LEU A 907 36.96 -10.21 -4.05
N GLN A 908 36.14 -11.20 -3.70
CA GLN A 908 36.25 -12.06 -2.52
C GLN A 908 36.37 -13.50 -3.01
#